data_AF-A0A3D5BBN8-F1
#
_entry.id   AF-A0A3D5BBN8-F1
#
_cell.length_a   1.000
_cell.length_b   1.000
_cell.length_c   1.000
_cell.angle_alpha   90.00
_cell.angle_beta   90.00
_cell.angle_gamma   90.00
#
_symmetry.space_group_name_H-M   'P 1'
#
loop_
_entity.id
_entity.type
_entity.pdbx_description
1 polymer ?
#
loop_
_entity_poly.entity_id
_entity_poly.type
_entity_poly.pdbx_seq_one_letter_code
_entity_poly.pdbx_strand_id
1 'polypeptide(L)'
;MKKIFKCLKISFVLLVLTTTFARAQDITAVDFKGEVIGKVIPDGTAINFNNEIIGQLTADGFLVNGKGNIVGGIVPQGFAVSNDHKYLGKVSNDGTVRLPSGKVAGKVLPNGLVVDEFYEVVGSVLSTGIVYNDLGNAVGRLAGNGSYINFEGQNVGFVSPSGYAYRQTESGYALDGKLISAKMVISLEGDFVGSVAPGGQVVDFDGNVIGKLHANGYVYNNSGKIIGRTVKSAYAFDNKGTYLGFVSYNGEVLNKGKTVAKLRADNRVSDLKGQVIGFIVDMNAVALTMEGKYLGYVAPNGEVLKGSEIVGKVGARGKVYTNQGRVIGQVAERGPVFDHLGNVKAEAMPNGQVVSFAGSVLGFMKGADAFDNVGFMMGRVMLPALVINSTQDILGLTGVGSDFVLGSQKLKVSPLGYVWTADNALAGSLLPLSPIYTEDGDLLGYVDVNGGVSALGFENLKLKNNGTVVDAQNDIKARQIDPLWVLLNDKTKSVDLSQTNVVYDSEGNLQAKIVPEYVLVGGGKNTLMPVIGQAGSLGSIILGLRGDMVGYVNENGVIFNGSKEVGSIVSDEIALSKKNAYIGASVPLRPVVNANCGVLGVVSTRGEARSGRDNVLGQVIVNGQIISEVGQSIGHIALNGPVYDFGGAMIGVANEKGQVLDDDRQIVGCLDARGRLYEDGVIFKGHLVQNDMVMSFENNVIGRINFKNQFINNEGEIAGYLTPDGTVVNEKNKKLGVIFKYKVAFDRDNNFVGYVTPDGQAINDKDEIFGLVTNDGLIVSKNKAVGYALYDLYVYDERGNAIGYLTKNGTVMDFVGQNIGKADRGFLVSREGRLIGRGNRDYFVRDKQNNVLGEILLTNKVVATDGNIIATVSNSGDVRDDTGKMLGVAKPLQYYVIKEGQAPAWAKQPDSPIQVEPIETPEPVGEEPLKSHSQEVIGIVVSPEGRYLGDLLENGIIIDATGNEIGHEENGVALDISGNVIGSIESADKKEEKEIQKPKIETPSTMFLPPDAYGTSDQPTNLGPGGGHGPGERYDPMRSYVLSQAQNARVGDVRVGKLTSNVKTSSFDGYQDNWDNSNFVVSSWRVDMSEMILADKPIPAVLARTIMEGSASSGVPITAIVERNVYAEDGRNIVIPAGSRVMGESGGGASGG
;
A
#
# COMPACT_ATOMS: atom_id res chain seq x y z
N MET A 1 -33.83 74.19 -53.16
CA MET A 1 -33.60 73.40 -51.93
C MET A 1 -34.91 72.85 -51.33
N LYS A 2 -35.61 71.89 -51.96
CA LYS A 2 -36.81 71.24 -51.37
C LYS A 2 -36.94 69.72 -51.59
N LYS A 3 -35.97 69.04 -52.24
CA LYS A 3 -35.95 67.57 -52.42
C LYS A 3 -35.04 66.82 -51.43
N ILE A 4 -33.96 67.44 -50.93
CA ILE A 4 -32.99 66.79 -50.01
C ILE A 4 -33.61 66.43 -48.64
N PHE A 5 -34.50 67.28 -48.11
CA PHE A 5 -35.12 67.07 -46.79
C PHE A 5 -36.11 65.91 -46.68
N LYS A 6 -36.48 65.23 -47.79
CA LYS A 6 -37.45 64.12 -47.76
C LYS A 6 -36.82 62.74 -47.64
N CYS A 7 -35.56 62.55 -48.05
CA CYS A 7 -34.85 61.28 -47.89
C CYS A 7 -34.35 61.08 -46.45
N LEU A 8 -33.89 62.15 -45.79
CA LEU A 8 -33.27 62.07 -44.46
C LEU A 8 -34.23 61.54 -43.37
N LYS A 9 -35.53 61.85 -43.48
CA LYS A 9 -36.56 61.37 -42.53
C LYS A 9 -36.96 59.89 -42.69
N ILE A 10 -36.64 59.24 -43.81
CA ILE A 10 -36.92 57.80 -43.97
C ILE A 10 -35.74 56.97 -43.43
N SER A 11 -34.50 57.40 -43.71
CA SER A 11 -33.31 56.71 -43.21
C SER A 11 -33.21 56.74 -41.67
N PHE A 12 -33.61 57.84 -41.02
CA PHE A 12 -33.59 57.94 -39.55
C PHE A 12 -34.71 57.15 -38.85
N VAL A 13 -35.80 56.79 -39.55
CA VAL A 13 -36.89 55.98 -38.98
C VAL A 13 -36.61 54.48 -39.11
N LEU A 14 -35.90 54.04 -40.17
CA LEU A 14 -35.47 52.65 -40.30
C LEU A 14 -34.29 52.28 -39.38
N LEU A 15 -33.42 53.23 -39.02
CA LEU A 15 -32.25 52.97 -38.16
C LEU A 15 -32.56 52.84 -36.66
N VAL A 16 -33.80 53.12 -36.25
CA VAL A 16 -34.24 53.12 -34.83
C VAL A 16 -35.11 51.88 -34.50
N LEU A 17 -35.29 50.97 -35.46
CA LEU A 17 -36.18 49.80 -35.32
C LEU A 17 -35.48 48.43 -35.47
N THR A 18 -34.15 48.40 -35.49
CA THR A 18 -33.34 47.15 -35.47
C THR A 18 -32.36 47.08 -34.30
N THR A 19 -32.58 47.82 -33.22
CA THR A 19 -32.07 47.43 -31.90
C THR A 19 -32.89 46.24 -31.38
N THR A 20 -32.71 45.07 -31.98
CA THR A 20 -32.94 43.84 -31.24
C THR A 20 -31.94 43.84 -30.10
N PHE A 21 -32.38 44.26 -28.91
CA PHE A 21 -31.64 43.99 -27.68
C PHE A 21 -31.29 42.50 -27.69
N ALA A 22 -30.00 42.18 -27.72
CA ALA A 22 -29.55 40.86 -27.36
C ALA A 22 -30.00 40.66 -25.92
N ARG A 23 -31.11 39.94 -25.72
CA ARG A 23 -31.61 39.64 -24.38
C ARG A 23 -30.49 38.90 -23.68
N ALA A 24 -29.92 39.52 -22.64
CA ALA A 24 -29.00 38.84 -21.76
C ALA A 24 -29.69 37.56 -21.30
N GLN A 25 -29.09 36.43 -21.63
CA GLN A 25 -29.72 35.13 -21.49
C GLN A 25 -29.75 34.80 -20.00
N ASP A 26 -30.96 34.75 -19.44
CA ASP A 26 -31.20 34.47 -18.01
C ASP A 26 -30.39 33.23 -17.58
N ILE A 27 -29.47 33.41 -16.63
CA ILE A 27 -28.58 32.32 -16.20
C ILE A 27 -29.31 31.49 -15.15
N THR A 28 -29.45 30.19 -15.37
CA THR A 28 -30.15 29.30 -14.44
C THR A 28 -29.41 29.16 -13.12
N ALA A 29 -30.15 29.36 -12.01
CA ALA A 29 -29.68 29.15 -10.65
C ALA A 29 -30.09 27.76 -10.16
N VAL A 30 -29.12 26.98 -9.68
CA VAL A 30 -29.33 25.63 -9.13
C VAL A 30 -28.83 25.56 -7.69
N ASP A 31 -29.48 24.77 -6.86
CA ASP A 31 -28.96 24.42 -5.53
C ASP A 31 -27.90 23.30 -5.64
N PHE A 32 -27.35 22.88 -4.50
CA PHE A 32 -26.36 21.79 -4.48
C PHE A 32 -26.97 20.40 -4.76
N LYS A 33 -28.29 20.22 -4.61
CA LYS A 33 -29.01 18.97 -4.92
C LYS A 33 -29.31 18.80 -6.42
N GLY A 34 -29.07 19.84 -7.23
CA GLY A 34 -29.39 19.85 -8.66
C GLY A 34 -30.86 20.18 -8.94
N GLU A 35 -31.51 20.92 -8.06
CA GLU A 35 -32.82 21.53 -8.27
C GLU A 35 -32.66 22.97 -8.76
N VAL A 36 -33.48 23.38 -9.74
CA VAL A 36 -33.48 24.76 -10.22
C VAL A 36 -34.24 25.63 -9.22
N ILE A 37 -33.54 26.55 -8.56
CA ILE A 37 -34.10 27.45 -7.54
C ILE A 37 -34.53 28.81 -8.11
N GLY A 38 -34.12 29.13 -9.33
CA GLY A 38 -34.51 30.37 -9.99
C GLY A 38 -33.58 30.75 -11.15
N LYS A 39 -33.35 32.05 -11.30
CA LYS A 39 -32.46 32.62 -12.31
C LYS A 39 -31.65 33.81 -11.78
N VAL A 40 -30.47 34.02 -12.33
CA VAL A 40 -29.64 35.20 -12.09
C VAL A 40 -29.85 36.21 -13.22
N ILE A 41 -30.17 37.45 -12.85
CA ILE A 41 -30.34 38.57 -13.78
C ILE A 41 -29.01 39.32 -13.98
N PRO A 42 -28.87 40.21 -14.99
CA PRO A 42 -27.56 40.75 -15.40
C PRO A 42 -26.78 41.59 -14.38
N ASP A 43 -27.37 41.99 -13.26
CA ASP A 43 -26.69 42.67 -12.15
C ASP A 43 -26.09 41.70 -11.09
N GLY A 44 -26.27 40.40 -11.27
CA GLY A 44 -25.82 39.36 -10.34
C GLY A 44 -26.85 38.98 -9.27
N THR A 45 -28.04 39.60 -9.24
CA THR A 45 -29.12 39.21 -8.34
C THR A 45 -29.77 37.91 -8.80
N ALA A 46 -29.89 36.94 -7.90
CA ALA A 46 -30.67 35.74 -8.12
C ALA A 46 -32.09 35.90 -7.58
N ILE A 47 -33.09 35.61 -8.42
CA ILE A 47 -34.51 35.62 -8.09
C ILE A 47 -35.14 34.25 -8.33
N ASN A 48 -36.07 33.85 -7.47
CA ASN A 48 -36.84 32.63 -7.65
C ASN A 48 -37.97 32.78 -8.70
N PHE A 49 -38.76 31.73 -8.90
CA PHE A 49 -39.90 31.73 -9.83
C PHE A 49 -41.02 32.74 -9.48
N ASN A 50 -41.07 33.25 -8.24
CA ASN A 50 -41.99 34.29 -7.79
C ASN A 50 -41.42 35.72 -8.01
N ASN A 51 -40.19 35.84 -8.53
CA ASN A 51 -39.36 37.04 -8.58
C ASN A 51 -38.88 37.58 -7.20
N GLU A 52 -38.86 36.74 -6.17
CA GLU A 52 -38.31 37.08 -4.85
C GLU A 52 -36.78 36.88 -4.85
N ILE A 53 -36.03 37.80 -4.22
CA ILE A 53 -34.55 37.71 -4.16
C ILE A 53 -34.14 36.56 -3.25
N ILE A 54 -33.40 35.59 -3.81
CA ILE A 54 -32.85 34.44 -3.09
C ILE A 54 -31.36 34.59 -2.76
N GLY A 55 -30.64 35.44 -3.48
CA GLY A 55 -29.24 35.76 -3.18
C GLY A 55 -28.56 36.62 -4.23
N GLN A 56 -27.24 36.80 -4.08
CA GLN A 56 -26.36 37.50 -5.01
C GLN A 56 -25.23 36.57 -5.46
N LEU A 57 -24.83 36.70 -6.73
CA LEU A 57 -23.78 35.90 -7.37
C LEU A 57 -22.38 36.38 -6.98
N THR A 58 -21.52 35.47 -6.54
CA THR A 58 -20.08 35.71 -6.33
C THR A 58 -19.28 35.53 -7.63
N ALA A 59 -18.05 36.06 -7.66
CA ALA A 59 -17.13 35.83 -8.79
C ALA A 59 -16.79 34.34 -9.02
N ASP A 60 -16.90 33.51 -7.97
CA ASP A 60 -16.76 32.05 -8.03
C ASP A 60 -18.00 31.32 -8.61
N GLY A 61 -19.11 32.02 -8.85
CA GLY A 61 -20.35 31.44 -9.37
C GLY A 61 -21.36 30.98 -8.31
N PHE A 62 -21.13 31.27 -7.03
CA PHE A 62 -22.04 30.86 -5.94
C PHE A 62 -23.09 31.91 -5.62
N LEU A 63 -24.26 31.45 -5.19
CA LEU A 63 -25.36 32.28 -4.74
C LEU A 63 -25.33 32.38 -3.22
N VAL A 64 -25.11 33.60 -2.73
CA VAL A 64 -25.05 33.92 -1.31
C VAL A 64 -26.32 34.68 -0.92
N ASN A 65 -27.07 34.17 0.06
CA ASN A 65 -28.31 34.79 0.50
C ASN A 65 -28.07 36.01 1.42
N GLY A 66 -29.13 36.76 1.76
CA GLY A 66 -29.05 37.94 2.64
C GLY A 66 -28.60 37.67 4.09
N LYS A 67 -28.30 36.43 4.47
CA LYS A 67 -27.66 36.06 5.75
C LYS A 67 -26.18 35.70 5.59
N GLY A 68 -25.65 35.78 4.35
CA GLY A 68 -24.26 35.44 4.01
C GLY A 68 -24.01 33.95 3.81
N ASN A 69 -25.04 33.10 3.77
CA ASN A 69 -24.89 31.66 3.52
C ASN A 69 -24.92 31.37 2.01
N ILE A 70 -24.10 30.44 1.54
CA ILE A 70 -24.27 29.84 0.21
C ILE A 70 -25.60 29.06 0.20
N VAL A 71 -26.40 29.24 -0.85
CA VAL A 71 -27.67 28.52 -1.10
C VAL A 71 -27.70 27.78 -2.44
N GLY A 72 -26.70 27.98 -3.30
CA GLY A 72 -26.62 27.38 -4.63
C GLY A 72 -25.52 28.02 -5.46
N GLY A 73 -25.63 27.91 -6.78
CA GLY A 73 -24.74 28.55 -7.76
C GLY A 73 -25.37 28.63 -9.14
N ILE A 74 -24.61 29.16 -10.10
CA ILE A 74 -24.93 29.03 -11.53
C ILE A 74 -24.49 27.66 -12.05
N VAL A 75 -25.17 27.16 -13.10
CA VAL A 75 -24.76 25.94 -13.80
C VAL A 75 -23.39 26.14 -14.48
N PRO A 76 -22.33 25.37 -14.12
CA PRO A 76 -21.03 25.43 -14.78
C PRO A 76 -21.13 25.08 -16.27
N GLN A 77 -20.68 26.00 -17.14
CA GLN A 77 -20.78 25.85 -18.59
C GLN A 77 -19.53 25.19 -19.18
N GLY A 78 -19.73 24.20 -20.07
CA GLY A 78 -18.63 23.48 -20.69
C GLY A 78 -19.06 22.14 -21.30
N PHE A 79 -18.21 21.13 -21.15
CA PHE A 79 -18.39 19.79 -21.67
C PHE A 79 -18.29 18.78 -20.54
N ALA A 80 -19.26 17.88 -20.44
CA ALA A 80 -19.22 16.79 -19.48
C ALA A 80 -18.38 15.63 -20.03
N VAL A 81 -17.43 15.15 -19.22
CA VAL A 81 -16.67 13.92 -19.45
C VAL A 81 -17.05 12.92 -18.37
N SER A 82 -17.30 11.66 -18.73
CA SER A 82 -17.64 10.58 -17.80
C SER A 82 -16.41 9.92 -17.17
N ASN A 83 -16.63 9.22 -16.06
CA ASN A 83 -15.61 8.47 -15.33
C ASN A 83 -14.97 7.31 -16.13
N ASP A 84 -15.49 6.99 -17.31
CA ASP A 84 -14.91 6.06 -18.28
C ASP A 84 -14.17 6.78 -19.44
N HIS A 85 -13.80 8.05 -19.23
CA HIS A 85 -13.12 8.98 -20.13
C HIS A 85 -13.90 9.40 -21.39
N LYS A 86 -15.19 9.07 -21.50
CA LYS A 86 -16.01 9.38 -22.68
C LYS A 86 -16.66 10.75 -22.61
N TYR A 87 -17.01 11.28 -23.78
CA TYR A 87 -17.73 12.53 -23.92
C TYR A 87 -19.23 12.34 -23.64
N LEU A 88 -19.75 12.92 -22.56
CA LEU A 88 -21.16 12.85 -22.20
C LEU A 88 -22.03 13.90 -22.89
N GLY A 89 -21.47 15.06 -23.27
CA GLY A 89 -22.22 16.11 -23.95
C GLY A 89 -21.74 17.53 -23.66
N LYS A 90 -22.39 18.51 -24.31
CA LYS A 90 -22.38 19.89 -23.84
C LYS A 90 -23.34 20.03 -22.66
N VAL A 91 -22.99 20.91 -21.73
CA VAL A 91 -23.92 21.36 -20.69
C VAL A 91 -24.98 22.27 -21.31
N SER A 92 -26.24 22.02 -21.00
CA SER A 92 -27.36 22.89 -21.37
C SER A 92 -27.59 23.96 -20.29
N ASN A 93 -28.21 25.09 -20.63
CA ASN A 93 -28.46 26.17 -19.65
C ASN A 93 -29.26 25.69 -18.43
N ASP A 94 -30.19 24.74 -18.63
CA ASP A 94 -31.02 24.12 -17.59
C ASP A 94 -30.27 23.11 -16.68
N GLY A 95 -28.94 22.99 -16.84
CA GLY A 95 -28.12 22.01 -16.13
C GLY A 95 -28.13 20.60 -16.72
N THR A 96 -28.90 20.32 -17.77
CA THR A 96 -28.95 18.98 -18.37
C THR A 96 -27.76 18.71 -19.29
N VAL A 97 -27.05 17.61 -19.02
CA VAL A 97 -26.06 17.03 -19.94
C VAL A 97 -26.80 16.07 -20.87
N ARG A 98 -26.55 16.15 -22.18
CA ARG A 98 -27.20 15.28 -23.18
C ARG A 98 -26.18 14.61 -24.08
N LEU A 99 -26.28 13.29 -24.18
CA LEU A 99 -25.53 12.47 -25.11
C LEU A 99 -25.78 12.92 -26.56
N PRO A 100 -24.89 12.61 -27.52
CA PRO A 100 -25.13 12.83 -28.95
C PRO A 100 -26.42 12.17 -29.50
N SER A 101 -27.02 11.22 -28.76
CA SER A 101 -28.33 10.61 -29.05
C SER A 101 -29.54 11.40 -28.53
N GLY A 102 -29.34 12.51 -27.83
CA GLY A 102 -30.38 13.32 -27.19
C GLY A 102 -30.84 12.84 -25.81
N LYS A 103 -30.51 11.60 -25.40
CA LYS A 103 -30.76 11.10 -24.03
C LYS A 103 -30.03 11.97 -23.02
N VAL A 104 -30.71 12.33 -21.93
CA VAL A 104 -30.07 12.97 -20.76
C VAL A 104 -29.07 11.99 -20.14
N ALA A 105 -27.83 12.44 -19.96
CA ALA A 105 -26.75 11.71 -19.31
C ALA A 105 -26.64 12.03 -17.81
N GLY A 106 -27.12 13.21 -17.40
CA GLY A 106 -27.11 13.65 -16.01
C GLY A 106 -27.44 15.14 -15.86
N LYS A 107 -27.40 15.62 -14.63
CA LYS A 107 -27.46 17.05 -14.26
C LYS A 107 -26.09 17.52 -13.78
N VAL A 108 -25.79 18.81 -13.99
CA VAL A 108 -24.59 19.46 -13.45
C VAL A 108 -24.91 20.15 -12.12
N LEU A 109 -24.07 19.94 -11.11
CA LEU A 109 -24.13 20.61 -9.81
C LEU A 109 -23.27 21.90 -9.78
N PRO A 110 -23.50 22.86 -8.86
CA PRO A 110 -22.69 24.08 -8.71
C PRO A 110 -21.17 23.85 -8.63
N ASN A 111 -20.73 22.70 -8.09
CA ASN A 111 -19.32 22.35 -7.97
C ASN A 111 -18.69 21.69 -9.22
N GLY A 112 -19.45 21.57 -10.32
CA GLY A 112 -18.98 21.02 -11.60
C GLY A 112 -19.07 19.49 -11.71
N LEU A 113 -19.53 18.79 -10.67
CA LEU A 113 -19.84 17.36 -10.77
C LEU A 113 -21.06 17.13 -11.68
N VAL A 114 -21.06 16.01 -12.39
CA VAL A 114 -22.20 15.54 -13.17
C VAL A 114 -22.79 14.31 -12.47
N VAL A 115 -24.06 14.40 -12.08
CA VAL A 115 -24.78 13.32 -11.39
C VAL A 115 -25.93 12.77 -12.24
N ASP A 116 -26.23 11.49 -12.07
CA ASP A 116 -27.34 10.82 -12.76
C ASP A 116 -28.69 10.95 -12.01
N GLU A 117 -29.68 10.13 -12.40
CA GLU A 117 -31.01 10.08 -11.76
C GLU A 117 -31.02 9.40 -10.38
N PHE A 118 -29.93 8.73 -10.00
CA PHE A 118 -29.69 8.13 -8.68
C PHE A 118 -28.77 9.01 -7.79
N TYR A 119 -28.39 10.18 -8.30
CA TYR A 119 -27.44 11.12 -7.69
C TYR A 119 -26.02 10.56 -7.50
N GLU A 120 -25.65 9.57 -8.31
CA GLU A 120 -24.27 9.06 -8.37
C GLU A 120 -23.45 9.91 -9.33
N VAL A 121 -22.20 10.21 -8.96
CA VAL A 121 -21.30 11.00 -9.80
C VAL A 121 -20.89 10.16 -11.00
N VAL A 122 -21.37 10.52 -12.19
CA VAL A 122 -21.05 9.85 -13.47
C VAL A 122 -19.92 10.55 -14.25
N GLY A 123 -19.56 11.78 -13.86
CA GLY A 123 -18.54 12.57 -14.53
C GLY A 123 -18.31 13.96 -13.93
N SER A 124 -17.65 14.82 -14.69
CA SER A 124 -17.43 16.24 -14.33
C SER A 124 -17.41 17.13 -15.57
N VAL A 125 -17.71 18.42 -15.38
CA VAL A 125 -17.68 19.43 -16.44
C VAL A 125 -16.28 20.01 -16.56
N LEU A 126 -15.72 19.93 -17.76
CA LEU A 126 -14.46 20.57 -18.14
C LEU A 126 -14.72 21.81 -19.00
N SER A 127 -14.02 22.89 -18.66
CA SER A 127 -13.92 24.10 -19.49
C SER A 127 -12.76 23.96 -20.48
N THR A 128 -12.88 24.60 -21.65
CA THR A 128 -11.76 24.70 -22.61
C THR A 128 -10.58 25.46 -21.99
N GLY A 129 -9.36 24.92 -22.12
CA GLY A 129 -8.17 25.52 -21.54
C GLY A 129 -6.87 24.89 -22.03
N ILE A 130 -5.75 25.35 -21.48
CA ILE A 130 -4.40 24.87 -21.80
C ILE A 130 -4.00 23.75 -20.83
N VAL A 131 -3.34 22.73 -21.35
CA VAL A 131 -2.69 21.67 -20.57
C VAL A 131 -1.23 22.02 -20.38
N TYR A 132 -0.80 22.05 -19.12
CA TYR A 132 0.60 22.28 -18.71
C TYR A 132 1.20 20.98 -18.21
N ASN A 133 2.50 20.77 -18.43
CA ASN A 133 3.25 19.64 -17.85
C ASN A 133 4.03 20.05 -16.58
N ASP A 134 4.75 19.10 -15.97
CA ASP A 134 5.51 19.33 -14.73
C ASP A 134 6.76 20.22 -14.88
N LEU A 135 7.11 20.62 -16.11
CA LEU A 135 8.09 21.67 -16.40
C LEU A 135 7.41 23.02 -16.71
N GLY A 136 6.10 23.12 -16.50
CA GLY A 136 5.26 24.28 -16.84
C GLY A 136 5.12 24.56 -18.33
N ASN A 137 5.59 23.67 -19.21
CA ASN A 137 5.40 23.85 -20.63
C ASN A 137 3.93 23.58 -20.97
N ALA A 138 3.31 24.48 -21.73
CA ALA A 138 2.06 24.17 -22.42
C ALA A 138 2.34 23.06 -23.43
N VAL A 139 1.60 21.94 -23.35
CA VAL A 139 1.78 20.75 -24.22
C VAL A 139 0.61 20.52 -25.18
N GLY A 140 -0.58 21.00 -24.81
CA GLY A 140 -1.77 20.96 -25.66
C GLY A 140 -2.91 21.78 -25.08
N ARG A 141 -4.13 21.57 -25.59
CA ARG A 141 -5.34 22.25 -25.14
C ARG A 141 -6.57 21.34 -25.23
N LEU A 142 -7.52 21.54 -24.31
CA LEU A 142 -8.85 20.95 -24.41
C LEU A 142 -9.73 21.83 -25.31
N ALA A 143 -10.15 21.30 -26.45
CA ALA A 143 -10.90 22.03 -27.47
C ALA A 143 -12.41 22.09 -27.20
N GLY A 144 -13.10 23.02 -27.88
CA GLY A 144 -14.56 23.27 -27.79
C GLY A 144 -15.48 22.16 -28.34
N ASN A 145 -14.97 20.93 -28.38
CA ASN A 145 -15.64 19.69 -28.74
C ASN A 145 -15.25 18.52 -27.80
N GLY A 146 -14.47 18.76 -26.74
CA GLY A 146 -13.97 17.74 -25.82
C GLY A 146 -12.69 17.02 -26.26
N SER A 147 -12.10 17.30 -27.43
CA SER A 147 -10.85 16.65 -27.86
C SER A 147 -9.61 17.25 -27.19
N TYR A 148 -8.66 16.41 -26.78
CA TYR A 148 -7.33 16.86 -26.38
C TYR A 148 -6.45 17.02 -27.63
N ILE A 149 -6.12 18.26 -27.99
CA ILE A 149 -5.36 18.56 -29.20
C ILE A 149 -4.02 19.21 -28.91
N ASN A 150 -2.99 18.84 -29.67
CA ASN A 150 -1.70 19.51 -29.66
C ASN A 150 -1.78 20.87 -30.40
N PHE A 151 -0.67 21.61 -30.43
CA PHE A 151 -0.62 22.92 -31.10
C PHE A 151 -0.60 22.83 -32.64
N GLU A 152 -0.33 21.66 -33.20
CA GLU A 152 -0.51 21.35 -34.63
C GLU A 152 -1.99 21.10 -35.00
N GLY A 153 -2.87 20.98 -33.99
CA GLY A 153 -4.31 20.76 -34.16
C GLY A 153 -4.73 19.29 -34.29
N GLN A 154 -3.79 18.35 -34.16
CA GLN A 154 -4.06 16.91 -34.13
C GLN A 154 -4.68 16.52 -32.79
N ASN A 155 -5.63 15.58 -32.79
CA ASN A 155 -6.06 14.91 -31.56
C ASN A 155 -4.99 13.89 -31.14
N VAL A 156 -4.52 13.99 -29.89
CA VAL A 156 -3.42 13.19 -29.36
C VAL A 156 -3.80 12.35 -28.14
N GLY A 157 -5.07 12.36 -27.70
CA GLY A 157 -5.55 11.55 -26.59
C GLY A 157 -6.80 12.12 -25.92
N PHE A 158 -6.84 12.17 -24.59
CA PHE A 158 -7.98 12.63 -23.81
C PHE A 158 -7.59 13.48 -22.59
N VAL A 159 -8.56 14.20 -22.03
CA VAL A 159 -8.48 14.81 -20.69
C VAL A 159 -9.55 14.17 -19.81
N SER A 160 -9.15 13.67 -18.65
CA SER A 160 -10.04 12.99 -17.71
C SER A 160 -11.00 13.96 -17.01
N PRO A 161 -12.09 13.48 -16.38
CA PRO A 161 -12.95 14.30 -15.53
C PRO A 161 -12.22 14.99 -14.36
N SER A 162 -11.08 14.44 -13.92
CA SER A 162 -10.20 15.01 -12.90
C SER A 162 -9.22 16.07 -13.46
N GLY A 163 -9.25 16.33 -14.77
CA GLY A 163 -8.46 17.35 -15.45
C GLY A 163 -7.06 16.91 -15.87
N TYR A 164 -6.72 15.63 -15.75
CA TYR A 164 -5.41 15.11 -16.17
C TYR A 164 -5.44 14.74 -17.65
N ALA A 165 -4.40 15.13 -18.38
CA ALA A 165 -4.32 14.95 -19.82
C ALA A 165 -3.40 13.76 -20.15
N TYR A 166 -3.91 12.83 -20.94
CA TYR A 166 -3.19 11.64 -21.36
C TYR A 166 -3.00 11.65 -22.87
N ARG A 167 -1.74 11.48 -23.29
CA ARG A 167 -1.36 11.35 -24.69
C ARG A 167 -1.21 9.87 -25.04
N GLN A 168 -1.75 9.49 -26.19
CA GLN A 168 -1.64 8.14 -26.71
C GLN A 168 -0.19 7.83 -27.13
N THR A 169 0.25 6.61 -26.86
CA THR A 169 1.59 6.08 -27.19
C THR A 169 1.45 4.68 -27.79
N GLU A 170 2.53 4.17 -28.40
CA GLU A 170 2.59 2.76 -28.87
C GLU A 170 2.33 1.76 -27.72
N SER A 171 2.72 2.14 -26.50
CA SER A 171 2.52 1.40 -25.25
C SER A 171 1.18 1.67 -24.53
N GLY A 172 0.25 2.41 -25.15
CA GLY A 172 -1.04 2.76 -24.56
C GLY A 172 -1.21 4.26 -24.32
N TYR A 173 -1.06 4.71 -23.07
CA TYR A 173 -1.19 6.12 -22.68
C TYR A 173 -0.10 6.54 -21.70
N ALA A 174 0.39 7.76 -21.88
CA ALA A 174 1.28 8.45 -20.95
C ALA A 174 0.61 9.72 -20.42
N LEU A 175 0.86 10.05 -19.14
CA LEU A 175 0.44 11.33 -18.58
C LEU A 175 1.26 12.44 -19.24
N ASP A 176 0.56 13.40 -19.83
CA ASP A 176 1.16 14.50 -20.62
C ASP A 176 1.13 15.82 -19.84
N GLY A 177 0.17 15.99 -18.94
CA GLY A 177 0.05 17.16 -18.07
C GLY A 177 -1.30 17.27 -17.37
N LYS A 178 -1.64 18.49 -16.92
CA LYS A 178 -2.91 18.85 -16.29
C LYS A 178 -3.51 20.10 -16.92
N LEU A 179 -4.83 20.06 -17.13
CA LEU A 179 -5.65 21.20 -17.51
C LEU A 179 -5.82 22.13 -16.30
N ILE A 180 -5.33 23.37 -16.41
CA ILE A 180 -5.50 24.37 -15.34
C ILE A 180 -6.32 25.56 -15.86
N SER A 181 -7.53 25.69 -15.31
CA SER A 181 -8.48 26.78 -15.61
C SER A 181 -8.37 27.97 -14.66
N ALA A 182 -7.71 27.80 -13.51
CA ALA A 182 -7.52 28.85 -12.50
C ALA A 182 -6.55 29.92 -13.00
N LYS A 183 -6.90 31.20 -12.79
CA LYS A 183 -6.12 32.35 -13.26
C LYS A 183 -5.44 33.15 -12.16
N MET A 184 -5.80 32.97 -10.89
CA MET A 184 -5.30 33.80 -9.78
C MET A 184 -4.22 33.07 -9.00
N VAL A 185 -3.17 33.80 -8.59
CA VAL A 185 -2.02 33.26 -7.86
C VAL A 185 -1.86 33.92 -6.50
N ILE A 186 -1.69 33.07 -5.47
CA ILE A 186 -1.42 33.44 -4.08
C ILE A 186 0.00 33.04 -3.66
N SER A 187 0.58 33.74 -2.69
CA SER A 187 1.92 33.53 -2.13
C SER A 187 1.98 32.29 -1.26
N LEU A 188 3.16 32.03 -0.67
CA LEU A 188 3.33 30.99 0.34
C LEU A 188 2.46 31.26 1.59
N GLU A 189 2.27 32.54 1.91
CA GLU A 189 1.51 33.07 3.05
C GLU A 189 0.01 33.26 2.76
N GLY A 190 -0.39 33.20 1.49
CA GLY A 190 -1.79 33.37 1.07
C GLY A 190 -2.19 34.79 0.63
N ASP A 191 -1.22 35.67 0.38
CA ASP A 191 -1.47 36.98 -0.22
C ASP A 191 -1.53 36.89 -1.75
N PHE A 192 -2.39 37.68 -2.40
CA PHE A 192 -2.51 37.68 -3.86
C PHE A 192 -1.26 38.30 -4.51
N VAL A 193 -0.65 37.60 -5.47
CA VAL A 193 0.62 37.99 -6.12
C VAL A 193 0.45 38.38 -7.59
N GLY A 194 -0.52 37.79 -8.29
CA GLY A 194 -0.67 38.00 -9.73
C GLY A 194 -1.63 37.03 -10.41
N SER A 195 -1.53 36.95 -11.74
CA SER A 195 -2.41 36.13 -12.57
C SER A 195 -1.67 35.34 -13.66
N VAL A 196 -2.28 34.24 -14.11
CA VAL A 196 -1.74 33.33 -15.13
C VAL A 196 -2.08 33.85 -16.53
N ALA A 197 -1.07 34.22 -17.29
CA ALA A 197 -1.16 34.64 -18.68
C ALA A 197 -1.25 33.43 -19.65
N PRO A 198 -1.79 33.61 -20.87
CA PRO A 198 -1.79 32.58 -21.90
C PRO A 198 -0.36 32.09 -22.19
N GLY A 199 -0.13 30.79 -22.04
CA GLY A 199 1.21 30.18 -22.15
C GLY A 199 1.87 29.82 -20.80
N GLY A 200 1.21 30.10 -19.67
CA GLY A 200 1.62 29.61 -18.34
C GLY A 200 2.62 30.51 -17.61
N GLN A 201 2.99 31.67 -18.17
CA GLN A 201 3.66 32.72 -17.42
C GLN A 201 2.73 33.29 -16.35
N VAL A 202 3.27 33.69 -15.21
CA VAL A 202 2.53 34.38 -14.14
C VAL A 202 3.03 35.82 -14.08
N VAL A 203 2.06 36.74 -14.07
CA VAL A 203 2.28 38.18 -14.23
C VAL A 203 1.73 38.92 -13.00
N ASP A 204 2.50 39.85 -12.46
CA ASP A 204 2.11 40.68 -11.31
C ASP A 204 1.14 41.82 -11.72
N PHE A 205 0.84 42.73 -10.77
CA PHE A 205 -0.03 43.89 -11.01
C PHE A 205 0.58 44.95 -11.93
N ASP A 206 1.92 45.05 -12.01
CA ASP A 206 2.65 46.03 -12.80
C ASP A 206 2.90 45.54 -14.24
N GLY A 207 2.66 44.25 -14.51
CA GLY A 207 2.80 43.61 -15.82
C GLY A 207 4.10 42.80 -15.99
N ASN A 208 4.89 42.59 -14.94
CA ASN A 208 6.14 41.82 -15.01
C ASN A 208 5.88 40.32 -14.88
N VAL A 209 6.62 39.50 -15.63
CA VAL A 209 6.59 38.04 -15.47
C VAL A 209 7.42 37.66 -14.24
N ILE A 210 6.75 37.22 -13.19
CA ILE A 210 7.36 36.84 -11.90
C ILE A 210 7.69 35.34 -11.81
N GLY A 211 7.06 34.51 -12.64
CA GLY A 211 7.28 33.06 -12.65
C GLY A 211 6.48 32.31 -13.70
N LYS A 212 6.44 30.98 -13.55
CA LYS A 212 5.82 30.02 -14.47
C LYS A 212 4.98 29.01 -13.70
N LEU A 213 3.76 28.75 -14.17
CA LEU A 213 2.85 27.76 -13.63
C LEU A 213 3.23 26.35 -14.10
N HIS A 214 3.33 25.39 -13.17
CA HIS A 214 3.54 23.98 -13.45
C HIS A 214 2.25 23.16 -13.23
N ALA A 215 2.17 21.94 -13.76
CA ALA A 215 0.97 21.10 -13.70
C ALA A 215 0.46 20.77 -12.28
N ASN A 216 1.37 20.76 -11.29
CA ASN A 216 1.05 20.62 -9.87
C ASN A 216 0.36 21.85 -9.25
N GLY A 217 0.16 22.92 -10.02
CA GLY A 217 -0.52 24.15 -9.60
C GLY A 217 0.38 25.19 -8.93
N TYR A 218 1.67 24.88 -8.75
CA TYR A 218 2.64 25.80 -8.15
C TYR A 218 3.31 26.70 -9.20
N VAL A 219 3.78 27.86 -8.74
CA VAL A 219 4.41 28.90 -9.55
C VAL A 219 5.89 29.00 -9.17
N TYR A 220 6.75 28.72 -10.15
CA TYR A 220 8.20 28.65 -10.00
C TYR A 220 8.84 29.89 -10.62
N ASN A 221 9.81 30.49 -9.94
CA ASN A 221 10.61 31.58 -10.50
C ASN A 221 11.75 31.05 -11.39
N ASN A 222 12.55 31.95 -11.97
CA ASN A 222 13.70 31.59 -12.82
C ASN A 222 14.84 30.85 -12.08
N SER A 223 14.82 30.77 -10.74
CA SER A 223 15.77 29.99 -9.94
C SER A 223 15.18 28.67 -9.44
N GLY A 224 14.03 28.23 -9.97
CA GLY A 224 13.36 26.99 -9.56
C GLY A 224 12.70 27.03 -8.18
N LYS A 225 12.64 28.19 -7.50
CA LYS A 225 11.97 28.35 -6.20
C LYS A 225 10.47 28.57 -6.42
N ILE A 226 9.65 27.91 -5.61
CA ILE A 226 8.20 28.15 -5.56
C ILE A 226 7.95 29.49 -4.86
N ILE A 227 7.27 30.40 -5.55
CA ILE A 227 6.86 31.73 -5.05
C ILE A 227 5.36 31.83 -4.75
N GLY A 228 4.58 30.83 -5.15
CA GLY A 228 3.13 30.82 -4.96
C GLY A 228 2.43 29.64 -5.64
N ARG A 229 1.10 29.68 -5.72
CA ARG A 229 0.27 28.69 -6.42
C ARG A 229 -0.99 29.31 -7.03
N THR A 230 -1.63 28.59 -7.95
CA THR A 230 -3.02 28.89 -8.31
C THR A 230 -3.99 28.61 -7.16
N VAL A 231 -4.93 29.54 -6.96
CA VAL A 231 -6.06 29.36 -6.03
C VAL A 231 -6.94 28.18 -6.48
N LYS A 232 -7.46 27.41 -5.52
CA LYS A 232 -8.37 26.29 -5.71
C LYS A 232 -9.65 26.54 -4.91
N SER A 233 -10.81 26.61 -5.58
CA SER A 233 -12.12 26.70 -4.92
C SER A 233 -12.35 25.45 -4.06
N ALA A 234 -12.63 25.66 -2.78
CA ALA A 234 -12.56 24.61 -1.77
C ALA A 234 -13.39 24.99 -0.52
N TYR A 235 -13.65 24.01 0.34
CA TYR A 235 -14.19 24.26 1.68
C TYR A 235 -13.06 24.26 2.71
N ALA A 236 -13.05 25.23 3.61
CA ALA A 236 -12.05 25.39 4.65
C ALA A 236 -12.57 24.89 6.00
N PHE A 237 -11.71 24.22 6.76
CA PHE A 237 -12.00 23.61 8.05
C PHE A 237 -10.89 23.92 9.04
N ASP A 238 -11.19 24.02 10.34
CA ASP A 238 -10.17 24.16 11.37
C ASP A 238 -9.43 22.83 11.63
N ASN A 239 -8.40 22.86 12.46
CA ASN A 239 -7.60 21.67 12.79
C ASN A 239 -8.40 20.53 13.46
N LYS A 240 -9.60 20.77 13.98
CA LYS A 240 -10.53 19.75 14.51
C LYS A 240 -11.55 19.25 13.47
N GLY A 241 -11.66 19.91 12.31
CA GLY A 241 -12.69 19.62 11.32
C GLY A 241 -13.95 20.48 11.43
N THR A 242 -13.95 21.56 12.21
CA THR A 242 -15.07 22.52 12.21
C THR A 242 -15.04 23.34 10.91
N TYR A 243 -16.14 23.42 10.17
CA TYR A 243 -16.23 24.22 8.95
C TYR A 243 -15.98 25.72 9.23
N LEU A 244 -14.93 26.28 8.62
CA LEU A 244 -14.54 27.69 8.72
C LEU A 244 -15.20 28.57 7.66
N GLY A 245 -15.41 28.07 6.44
CA GLY A 245 -15.93 28.87 5.32
C GLY A 245 -15.63 28.24 3.96
N PHE A 246 -15.86 29.00 2.88
CA PHE A 246 -15.44 28.61 1.52
C PHE A 246 -14.25 29.46 1.06
N VAL A 247 -13.35 28.88 0.27
CA VAL A 247 -12.24 29.60 -0.38
C VAL A 247 -12.76 30.25 -1.65
N SER A 248 -12.66 31.57 -1.73
CA SER A 248 -13.00 32.38 -2.92
C SER A 248 -11.82 32.47 -3.90
N TYR A 249 -12.08 32.91 -5.13
CA TYR A 249 -11.14 32.98 -6.26
C TYR A 249 -9.80 33.69 -6.00
N ASN A 250 -9.71 34.51 -4.95
CA ASN A 250 -8.51 35.25 -4.53
C ASN A 250 -7.73 34.59 -3.37
N GLY A 251 -8.23 33.48 -2.82
CA GLY A 251 -7.63 32.77 -1.67
C GLY A 251 -8.23 33.14 -0.31
N GLU A 252 -9.15 34.11 -0.22
CA GLU A 252 -9.84 34.45 1.02
C GLU A 252 -10.84 33.36 1.44
N VAL A 253 -10.86 33.02 2.72
CA VAL A 253 -11.88 32.13 3.32
C VAL A 253 -13.03 32.98 3.81
N LEU A 254 -14.19 32.85 3.16
CA LEU A 254 -15.40 33.62 3.42
C LEU A 254 -16.42 32.84 4.25
N ASN A 255 -16.93 33.46 5.31
CA ASN A 255 -18.02 32.96 6.15
C ASN A 255 -19.01 34.09 6.44
N LYS A 256 -20.30 33.90 6.13
CA LYS A 256 -21.37 34.90 6.31
C LYS A 256 -21.01 36.27 5.73
N GLY A 257 -20.38 36.27 4.55
CA GLY A 257 -19.94 37.48 3.83
C GLY A 257 -18.72 38.19 4.43
N LYS A 258 -17.96 37.56 5.34
CA LYS A 258 -16.73 38.12 5.92
C LYS A 258 -15.54 37.20 5.69
N THR A 259 -14.38 37.77 5.40
CA THR A 259 -13.10 37.05 5.45
C THR A 259 -12.76 36.67 6.89
N VAL A 260 -12.51 35.39 7.13
CA VAL A 260 -12.13 34.85 8.45
C VAL A 260 -10.72 34.24 8.47
N ALA A 261 -10.20 33.86 7.30
CA ALA A 261 -8.90 33.21 7.12
C ALA A 261 -8.41 33.36 5.66
N LYS A 262 -7.21 32.88 5.35
CA LYS A 262 -6.61 32.79 4.01
C LYS A 262 -6.17 31.36 3.71
N LEU A 263 -6.24 30.96 2.44
CA LEU A 263 -5.57 29.77 1.90
C LEU A 263 -4.09 30.08 1.65
N ARG A 264 -3.19 29.22 2.11
CA ARG A 264 -1.73 29.27 1.86
C ARG A 264 -1.31 28.38 0.69
N ALA A 265 -0.06 28.51 0.23
CA ALA A 265 0.44 27.67 -0.86
C ALA A 265 0.42 26.16 -0.54
N ASP A 266 0.68 25.81 0.71
CA ASP A 266 0.77 24.44 1.25
C ASP A 266 -0.58 23.70 1.40
N ASN A 267 -1.70 24.26 0.91
CA ASN A 267 -3.10 23.84 1.18
C ASN A 267 -3.58 24.06 2.63
N ARG A 268 -2.79 24.67 3.50
CA ARG A 268 -3.20 24.97 4.88
C ARG A 268 -4.00 26.28 4.91
N VAL A 269 -4.79 26.45 5.96
CA VAL A 269 -5.61 27.65 6.20
C VAL A 269 -5.03 28.41 7.38
N SER A 270 -4.75 29.70 7.21
CA SER A 270 -4.25 30.57 8.28
C SER A 270 -5.21 31.70 8.63
N ASP A 271 -5.21 32.11 9.90
CA ASP A 271 -5.97 33.27 10.36
C ASP A 271 -5.45 34.58 9.73
N LEU A 272 -6.12 35.70 10.03
CA LEU A 272 -5.74 37.02 9.53
C LEU A 272 -4.40 37.57 10.10
N LYS A 273 -3.74 36.84 10.99
CA LYS A 273 -2.39 37.12 11.51
C LYS A 273 -1.32 36.21 10.90
N GLY A 274 -1.71 35.25 10.05
CA GLY A 274 -0.82 34.27 9.42
C GLY A 274 -0.59 32.99 10.23
N GLN A 275 -1.24 32.81 11.39
CA GLN A 275 -1.15 31.55 12.15
C GLN A 275 -1.96 30.47 11.45
N VAL A 276 -1.35 29.30 11.17
CA VAL A 276 -2.09 28.16 10.61
C VAL A 276 -3.09 27.61 11.63
N ILE A 277 -4.36 27.54 11.22
CA ILE A 277 -5.50 27.12 12.06
C ILE A 277 -6.30 25.96 11.45
N GLY A 278 -6.00 25.55 10.22
CA GLY A 278 -6.84 24.60 9.48
C GLY A 278 -6.32 24.10 8.14
N PHE A 279 -7.22 23.47 7.39
CA PHE A 279 -6.97 22.79 6.11
C PHE A 279 -8.14 23.01 5.13
N ILE A 280 -7.98 22.56 3.88
CA ILE A 280 -9.05 22.60 2.85
C ILE A 280 -9.43 21.21 2.32
N VAL A 281 -10.64 21.12 1.78
CA VAL A 281 -11.16 19.98 1.01
C VAL A 281 -11.66 20.47 -0.35
N ASP A 282 -11.42 19.72 -1.43
CA ASP A 282 -11.87 20.08 -2.78
C ASP A 282 -13.40 20.29 -2.81
N MET A 283 -13.86 21.31 -3.52
CA MET A 283 -15.28 21.67 -3.58
C MET A 283 -16.15 20.64 -4.31
N ASN A 284 -15.51 19.79 -5.12
CA ASN A 284 -16.05 18.64 -5.83
C ASN A 284 -15.60 17.29 -5.22
N ALA A 285 -15.01 17.30 -4.02
CA ALA A 285 -14.62 16.09 -3.32
C ALA A 285 -15.83 15.15 -3.10
N VAL A 286 -15.56 13.85 -3.09
CA VAL A 286 -16.54 12.83 -2.72
C VAL A 286 -16.06 12.02 -1.54
N ALA A 287 -17.02 11.49 -0.78
CA ALA A 287 -16.80 10.55 0.30
C ALA A 287 -17.08 9.12 -0.16
N LEU A 288 -16.28 8.19 0.33
CA LEU A 288 -16.46 6.74 0.17
C LEU A 288 -16.61 6.08 1.55
N THR A 289 -17.32 4.96 1.63
CA THR A 289 -17.32 4.10 2.81
C THR A 289 -15.94 3.45 3.01
N MET A 290 -15.72 2.82 4.17
CA MET A 290 -14.50 2.05 4.43
C MET A 290 -14.32 0.83 3.49
N GLU A 291 -15.35 0.46 2.73
CA GLU A 291 -15.37 -0.57 1.69
C GLU A 291 -15.39 0.02 0.26
N GLY A 292 -15.11 1.33 0.10
CA GLY A 292 -14.96 1.98 -1.20
C GLY A 292 -16.26 2.38 -1.91
N LYS A 293 -17.42 2.32 -1.25
CA LYS A 293 -18.73 2.63 -1.86
C LYS A 293 -19.05 4.12 -1.79
N TYR A 294 -19.64 4.67 -2.84
CA TYR A 294 -19.98 6.10 -2.92
C TYR A 294 -21.03 6.53 -1.88
N LEU A 295 -20.58 7.33 -0.90
CA LEU A 295 -21.42 7.95 0.13
C LEU A 295 -22.12 9.21 -0.37
N GLY A 296 -21.41 10.09 -1.09
CA GLY A 296 -21.92 11.41 -1.47
C GLY A 296 -20.80 12.39 -1.86
N TYR A 297 -21.18 13.59 -2.30
CA TYR A 297 -20.25 14.70 -2.56
C TYR A 297 -20.24 15.70 -1.39
N VAL A 298 -19.14 16.44 -1.22
CA VAL A 298 -19.00 17.48 -0.20
C VAL A 298 -19.68 18.77 -0.66
N ALA A 299 -20.47 19.36 0.23
CA ALA A 299 -21.31 20.54 0.02
C ALA A 299 -20.98 21.65 1.06
N PRO A 300 -21.56 22.86 0.95
CA PRO A 300 -21.35 23.93 1.92
C PRO A 300 -21.66 23.50 3.35
N ASN A 301 -21.03 24.17 4.33
CA ASN A 301 -21.02 23.79 5.74
C ASN A 301 -20.33 22.44 6.06
N GLY A 302 -19.64 21.83 5.09
CA GLY A 302 -18.95 20.55 5.26
C GLY A 302 -19.88 19.33 5.27
N GLU A 303 -21.10 19.48 4.77
CA GLU A 303 -22.09 18.41 4.70
C GLU A 303 -21.78 17.47 3.51
N VAL A 304 -21.98 16.17 3.71
CA VAL A 304 -21.85 15.15 2.66
C VAL A 304 -23.26 14.79 2.19
N LEU A 305 -23.55 15.01 0.91
CA LEU A 305 -24.88 14.86 0.34
C LEU A 305 -24.98 13.65 -0.60
N LYS A 306 -26.04 12.85 -0.45
CA LYS A 306 -26.49 11.90 -1.48
C LYS A 306 -27.87 12.32 -1.96
N GLY A 307 -27.92 12.92 -3.15
CA GLY A 307 -29.11 13.59 -3.66
C GLY A 307 -29.60 14.68 -2.72
N SER A 308 -30.77 14.50 -2.14
CA SER A 308 -31.39 15.45 -1.23
C SER A 308 -31.12 15.20 0.26
N GLU A 309 -30.46 14.10 0.62
CA GLU A 309 -30.14 13.67 2.00
C GLU A 309 -28.73 14.08 2.43
N ILE A 310 -28.58 14.50 3.70
CA ILE A 310 -27.28 14.70 4.37
C ILE A 310 -26.90 13.38 5.05
N VAL A 311 -25.97 12.63 4.47
CA VAL A 311 -25.53 11.32 5.01
C VAL A 311 -24.48 11.45 6.12
N GLY A 312 -23.80 12.60 6.20
CA GLY A 312 -22.80 12.88 7.22
C GLY A 312 -22.15 14.26 7.06
N LYS A 313 -21.08 14.51 7.81
CA LYS A 313 -20.24 15.71 7.71
C LYS A 313 -18.76 15.36 7.69
N VAL A 314 -17.97 16.15 6.97
CA VAL A 314 -16.51 16.04 6.94
C VAL A 314 -15.92 16.63 8.21
N GLY A 315 -15.03 15.89 8.87
CA GLY A 315 -14.23 16.35 10.01
C GLY A 315 -12.73 16.34 9.70
N ALA A 316 -11.89 16.22 10.72
CA ALA A 316 -10.44 16.17 10.56
C ALA A 316 -9.99 15.00 9.65
N ARG A 317 -8.85 15.14 8.99
CA ARG A 317 -8.20 14.10 8.16
C ARG A 317 -9.08 13.55 7.02
N GLY A 318 -10.11 14.32 6.63
CA GLY A 318 -11.08 13.93 5.60
C GLY A 318 -12.08 12.85 6.05
N LYS A 319 -12.08 12.44 7.31
CA LYS A 319 -13.05 11.49 7.87
C LYS A 319 -14.47 12.05 7.75
N VAL A 320 -15.44 11.16 7.57
CA VAL A 320 -16.87 11.50 7.46
C VAL A 320 -17.66 10.85 8.58
N TYR A 321 -18.42 11.66 9.31
CA TYR A 321 -19.11 11.30 10.54
C TYR A 321 -20.63 11.39 10.35
N THR A 322 -21.39 10.50 10.98
CA THR A 322 -22.84 10.70 11.15
C THR A 322 -23.12 11.87 12.10
N ASN A 323 -24.39 12.31 12.15
CA ASN A 323 -24.89 13.22 13.18
C ASN A 323 -24.80 12.67 14.62
N GLN A 324 -24.34 11.43 14.80
CA GLN A 324 -24.08 10.78 16.10
C GLN A 324 -22.57 10.64 16.40
N GLY A 325 -21.69 11.26 15.60
CA GLY A 325 -20.23 11.20 15.79
C GLY A 325 -19.56 9.90 15.34
N ARG A 326 -20.28 8.97 14.71
CA ARG A 326 -19.70 7.71 14.21
C ARG A 326 -19.07 7.91 12.84
N VAL A 327 -17.79 7.56 12.68
CA VAL A 327 -17.12 7.51 11.36
C VAL A 327 -17.81 6.48 10.46
N ILE A 328 -18.13 6.88 9.23
CA ILE A 328 -18.77 6.05 8.18
C ILE A 328 -17.95 5.95 6.90
N GLY A 329 -16.91 6.76 6.75
CA GLY A 329 -16.12 6.84 5.52
C GLY A 329 -15.08 7.94 5.55
N GLN A 330 -14.48 8.21 4.39
CA GLN A 330 -13.45 9.22 4.20
C GLN A 330 -13.61 9.90 2.83
N VAL A 331 -13.18 11.16 2.73
CA VAL A 331 -12.98 11.86 1.45
C VAL A 331 -11.92 11.14 0.61
N ALA A 332 -12.22 10.90 -0.67
CA ALA A 332 -11.29 10.31 -1.62
C ALA A 332 -10.54 11.38 -2.43
N GLU A 333 -9.24 11.15 -2.64
CA GLU A 333 -8.42 11.91 -3.59
C GLU A 333 -8.53 11.35 -5.02
N ARG A 334 -8.14 12.15 -6.02
CA ARG A 334 -8.38 11.86 -7.44
C ARG A 334 -7.22 12.25 -8.36
N GLY A 335 -6.98 11.45 -9.39
CA GLY A 335 -5.89 11.62 -10.34
C GLY A 335 -5.08 10.35 -10.61
N PRO A 336 -3.90 10.47 -11.24
CA PRO A 336 -3.14 9.31 -11.71
C PRO A 336 -2.66 8.45 -10.53
N VAL A 337 -2.85 7.13 -10.65
CA VAL A 337 -2.48 6.12 -9.63
C VAL A 337 -1.16 5.48 -10.03
N PHE A 338 -0.17 5.53 -9.15
CA PHE A 338 1.20 5.07 -9.39
C PHE A 338 1.60 3.86 -8.54
N ASP A 339 2.42 2.98 -9.11
CA ASP A 339 3.07 1.88 -8.38
C ASP A 339 4.36 2.30 -7.65
N HIS A 340 5.04 1.33 -7.02
CA HIS A 340 6.31 1.49 -6.29
C HIS A 340 7.50 1.92 -7.16
N LEU A 341 7.39 1.80 -8.49
CA LEU A 341 8.38 2.27 -9.47
C LEU A 341 7.96 3.59 -10.14
N GLY A 342 6.85 4.20 -9.72
CA GLY A 342 6.32 5.42 -10.33
C GLY A 342 5.72 5.20 -11.72
N ASN A 343 5.29 3.99 -12.08
CA ASN A 343 4.48 3.77 -13.30
C ASN A 343 3.03 4.13 -13.01
N VAL A 344 2.39 4.93 -13.88
CA VAL A 344 0.94 5.11 -13.83
C VAL A 344 0.27 3.79 -14.25
N LYS A 345 -0.65 3.26 -13.42
CA LYS A 345 -1.42 2.04 -13.73
C LYS A 345 -2.87 2.33 -14.12
N ALA A 346 -3.43 3.38 -13.52
CA ALA A 346 -4.85 3.71 -13.58
C ALA A 346 -5.06 5.19 -13.21
N GLU A 347 -6.31 5.65 -13.17
CA GLU A 347 -6.67 6.95 -12.63
C GLU A 347 -7.86 6.85 -11.66
N ALA A 348 -7.77 7.56 -10.54
CA ALA A 348 -8.84 7.76 -9.58
C ALA A 348 -9.81 8.86 -10.06
N MET A 349 -11.07 8.48 -10.23
CA MET A 349 -12.14 9.31 -10.80
C MET A 349 -12.83 10.20 -9.76
N PRO A 350 -13.59 11.24 -10.17
CA PRO A 350 -14.36 12.09 -9.26
C PRO A 350 -15.43 11.37 -8.44
N ASN A 351 -15.81 10.12 -8.77
CA ASN A 351 -16.68 9.29 -7.93
C ASN A 351 -15.91 8.34 -6.99
N GLY A 352 -14.58 8.42 -6.95
CA GLY A 352 -13.72 7.59 -6.12
C GLY A 352 -13.43 6.18 -6.66
N GLN A 353 -13.91 5.82 -7.86
CA GLN A 353 -13.51 4.59 -8.55
C GLN A 353 -12.11 4.72 -9.16
N VAL A 354 -11.35 3.63 -9.18
CA VAL A 354 -10.08 3.51 -9.89
C VAL A 354 -10.33 2.87 -11.24
N VAL A 355 -10.01 3.56 -12.32
CA VAL A 355 -10.41 3.22 -13.70
C VAL A 355 -9.20 3.16 -14.63
N SER A 356 -9.18 2.19 -15.53
CA SER A 356 -8.15 2.08 -16.58
C SER A 356 -8.26 3.20 -17.61
N PHE A 357 -7.20 3.45 -18.38
CA PHE A 357 -7.24 4.41 -19.50
C PHE A 357 -8.19 3.99 -20.65
N ALA A 358 -8.74 2.76 -20.59
CA ALA A 358 -9.77 2.26 -21.50
C ALA A 358 -11.20 2.39 -20.92
N GLY A 359 -11.36 2.98 -19.73
CA GLY A 359 -12.65 3.20 -19.07
C GLY A 359 -13.21 1.99 -18.31
N SER A 360 -12.37 1.01 -17.94
CA SER A 360 -12.78 -0.17 -17.16
C SER A 360 -12.51 0.03 -15.66
N VAL A 361 -13.49 -0.22 -14.79
CA VAL A 361 -13.31 -0.11 -13.33
C VAL A 361 -12.40 -1.24 -12.83
N LEU A 362 -11.28 -0.86 -12.23
CA LEU A 362 -10.29 -1.76 -11.64
C LEU A 362 -10.44 -1.89 -10.11
N GLY A 363 -11.05 -0.89 -9.47
CA GLY A 363 -11.26 -0.86 -8.02
C GLY A 363 -11.71 0.52 -7.52
N PHE A 364 -11.23 0.92 -6.34
CA PHE A 364 -11.73 2.08 -5.59
C PHE A 364 -10.63 2.73 -4.72
N MET A 365 -10.87 3.96 -4.26
CA MET A 365 -9.97 4.69 -3.37
C MET A 365 -10.29 4.47 -1.88
N LYS A 366 -9.28 4.64 -1.00
CA LYS A 366 -9.46 5.05 0.40
C LYS A 366 -8.47 6.18 0.68
N GLY A 367 -8.95 7.38 0.97
CA GLY A 367 -8.11 8.58 1.00
C GLY A 367 -7.34 8.74 -0.30
N ALA A 368 -6.01 8.64 -0.24
CA ALA A 368 -5.10 8.72 -1.38
C ALA A 368 -4.62 7.37 -1.94
N ASP A 369 -4.97 6.25 -1.30
CA ASP A 369 -4.56 4.90 -1.71
C ASP A 369 -5.60 4.23 -2.61
N ALA A 370 -5.11 3.55 -3.65
CA ALA A 370 -5.92 2.86 -4.65
C ALA A 370 -5.90 1.35 -4.43
N PHE A 371 -7.08 0.76 -4.27
CA PHE A 371 -7.30 -0.66 -4.09
C PHE A 371 -7.97 -1.26 -5.32
N ASP A 372 -7.70 -2.54 -5.62
CA ASP A 372 -8.44 -3.29 -6.64
C ASP A 372 -9.82 -3.76 -6.15
N ASN A 373 -10.62 -4.34 -7.05
CA ASN A 373 -11.94 -4.89 -6.74
C ASN A 373 -11.93 -6.03 -5.70
N VAL A 374 -10.78 -6.66 -5.42
CA VAL A 374 -10.61 -7.67 -4.35
C VAL A 374 -10.20 -6.99 -3.03
N GLY A 375 -9.64 -5.78 -3.11
CA GLY A 375 -9.20 -4.94 -2.02
C GLY A 375 -7.71 -5.06 -1.69
N PHE A 376 -6.87 -5.44 -2.65
CA PHE A 376 -5.42 -5.28 -2.57
C PHE A 376 -4.98 -3.90 -3.07
N MET A 377 -4.01 -3.27 -2.41
CA MET A 377 -3.51 -1.95 -2.81
C MET A 377 -2.68 -2.06 -4.09
N MET A 378 -3.13 -1.39 -5.16
CA MET A 378 -2.45 -1.32 -6.46
C MET A 378 -1.43 -0.17 -6.54
N GLY A 379 -1.61 0.88 -5.74
CA GLY A 379 -0.80 2.09 -5.81
C GLY A 379 -1.42 3.26 -5.04
N ARG A 380 -0.88 4.46 -5.27
CA ARG A 380 -1.31 5.71 -4.59
C ARG A 380 -1.34 6.88 -5.58
N VAL A 381 -2.16 7.90 -5.34
CA VAL A 381 -2.09 9.16 -6.12
C VAL A 381 -0.93 10.05 -5.69
N MET A 382 -0.40 10.87 -6.60
CA MET A 382 0.69 11.81 -6.27
C MET A 382 0.17 12.99 -5.45
N LEU A 383 0.69 13.15 -4.24
CA LEU A 383 0.44 14.30 -3.35
C LEU A 383 1.68 15.21 -3.29
N PRO A 384 1.54 16.50 -2.91
CA PRO A 384 2.68 17.40 -2.68
C PRO A 384 3.62 16.88 -1.58
N ALA A 385 4.84 16.54 -1.99
CA ALA A 385 5.92 16.06 -1.14
C ALA A 385 7.25 16.58 -1.67
N LEU A 386 8.24 16.73 -0.79
CA LEU A 386 9.60 17.08 -1.16
C LEU A 386 10.33 15.85 -1.69
N VAL A 387 11.02 16.01 -2.82
CA VAL A 387 11.95 15.03 -3.36
C VAL A 387 13.30 15.27 -2.68
N ILE A 388 13.80 14.30 -1.91
CA ILE A 388 15.06 14.42 -1.16
C ILE A 388 16.00 13.29 -1.58
N ASN A 389 17.25 13.60 -1.88
CA ASN A 389 18.24 12.60 -2.30
C ASN A 389 18.91 11.88 -1.11
N SER A 390 19.73 10.86 -1.42
CA SER A 390 20.50 10.12 -0.40
C SER A 390 21.53 10.94 0.39
N THR A 391 21.89 12.16 -0.05
CA THR A 391 22.79 13.10 0.67
C THR A 391 22.03 14.15 1.50
N GLN A 392 20.71 13.96 1.69
CA GLN A 392 19.83 14.86 2.44
C GLN A 392 19.70 16.26 1.82
N ASP A 393 19.78 16.36 0.48
CA ASP A 393 19.47 17.58 -0.28
C ASP A 393 18.04 17.54 -0.82
N ILE A 394 17.29 18.60 -0.52
CA ILE A 394 15.95 18.84 -1.06
C ILE A 394 16.10 19.28 -2.51
N LEU A 395 15.64 18.45 -3.45
CA LEU A 395 15.75 18.70 -4.89
C LEU A 395 14.60 19.56 -5.44
N GLY A 396 13.45 19.54 -4.76
CA GLY A 396 12.23 20.26 -5.16
C GLY A 396 10.96 19.57 -4.66
N LEU A 397 9.81 19.99 -5.21
CA LEU A 397 8.49 19.44 -4.89
C LEU A 397 8.00 18.50 -6.01
N THR A 398 7.21 17.49 -5.67
CA THR A 398 6.56 16.55 -6.61
C THR A 398 5.70 17.25 -7.68
N GLY A 399 5.70 16.66 -8.88
CA GLY A 399 4.80 17.02 -9.97
C GLY A 399 3.42 16.36 -9.85
N VAL A 400 2.67 16.35 -10.95
CA VAL A 400 1.49 15.47 -11.13
C VAL A 400 1.88 14.10 -11.70
N GLY A 401 2.98 14.05 -12.44
CA GLY A 401 3.64 12.84 -12.92
C GLY A 401 4.71 12.33 -11.96
N SER A 402 5.32 11.21 -12.36
CA SER A 402 6.46 10.60 -11.70
C SER A 402 7.81 11.13 -12.21
N ASP A 403 7.87 11.67 -13.43
CA ASP A 403 9.11 12.19 -14.03
C ASP A 403 9.54 13.50 -13.34
N PHE A 404 10.73 13.48 -12.72
CA PHE A 404 11.34 14.63 -12.06
C PHE A 404 12.68 14.97 -12.73
N VAL A 405 12.88 16.22 -13.14
CA VAL A 405 14.05 16.63 -13.94
C VAL A 405 14.93 17.60 -13.16
N LEU A 406 16.18 17.23 -12.94
CA LEU A 406 17.19 18.03 -12.25
C LEU A 406 18.36 18.33 -13.21
N GLY A 407 18.27 19.47 -13.91
CA GLY A 407 19.24 19.83 -14.95
C GLY A 407 19.22 18.83 -16.11
N SER A 408 20.28 18.04 -16.27
CA SER A 408 20.36 16.94 -17.25
C SER A 408 19.91 15.59 -16.69
N GLN A 409 19.76 15.45 -15.38
CA GLN A 409 19.35 14.19 -14.75
C GLN A 409 17.82 14.02 -14.82
N LYS A 410 17.39 12.80 -15.12
CA LYS A 410 16.00 12.37 -14.97
C LYS A 410 15.90 11.38 -13.81
N LEU A 411 15.07 11.72 -12.84
CA LEU A 411 14.66 10.87 -11.75
C LEU A 411 13.19 10.48 -11.94
N LYS A 412 12.76 9.40 -11.31
CA LYS A 412 11.40 8.89 -11.36
C LYS A 412 10.87 8.63 -9.96
N VAL A 413 9.72 9.19 -9.65
CA VAL A 413 9.19 9.30 -8.29
C VAL A 413 7.95 8.42 -8.12
N SER A 414 7.92 7.64 -7.05
CA SER A 414 6.72 6.94 -6.58
C SER A 414 6.12 7.65 -5.36
N PRO A 415 4.80 7.90 -5.32
CA PRO A 415 4.12 8.40 -4.12
C PRO A 415 4.11 7.41 -2.94
N LEU A 416 4.63 6.19 -3.13
CA LEU A 416 4.90 5.23 -2.05
C LEU A 416 6.25 5.49 -1.35
N GLY A 417 6.93 6.60 -1.67
CA GLY A 417 8.10 7.09 -0.91
C GLY A 417 9.45 6.96 -1.61
N TYR A 418 9.49 6.41 -2.83
CA TYR A 418 10.74 6.02 -3.51
C TYR A 418 11.12 6.97 -4.66
N VAL A 419 12.40 7.31 -4.77
CA VAL A 419 12.95 8.09 -5.90
C VAL A 419 14.03 7.25 -6.60
N TRP A 420 13.86 7.05 -7.90
CA TRP A 420 14.68 6.20 -8.75
C TRP A 420 15.47 7.01 -9.79
N THR A 421 16.65 6.51 -10.19
CA THR A 421 17.38 6.97 -11.38
C THR A 421 16.82 6.34 -12.67
N ALA A 422 17.25 6.83 -13.83
CA ALA A 422 16.87 6.27 -15.13
C ALA A 422 17.37 4.82 -15.38
N ASP A 423 18.40 4.36 -14.66
CA ASP A 423 18.89 2.97 -14.65
C ASP A 423 18.23 2.09 -13.58
N ASN A 424 17.24 2.64 -12.85
CA ASN A 424 16.49 2.04 -11.75
C ASN A 424 17.31 1.73 -10.48
N ALA A 425 18.31 2.55 -10.17
CA ALA A 425 18.93 2.60 -8.85
C ALA A 425 18.15 3.56 -7.92
N LEU A 426 18.16 3.30 -6.61
CA LEU A 426 17.50 4.19 -5.65
C LEU A 426 18.34 5.46 -5.42
N ALA A 427 17.75 6.63 -5.70
CA ALA A 427 18.37 7.95 -5.61
C ALA A 427 18.01 8.74 -4.34
N GLY A 428 16.93 8.36 -3.66
CA GLY A 428 16.40 9.08 -2.50
C GLY A 428 14.98 8.68 -2.12
N SER A 429 14.32 9.56 -1.36
CA SER A 429 12.98 9.37 -0.82
C SER A 429 12.06 10.57 -1.04
N LEU A 430 10.76 10.39 -0.76
CA LEU A 430 9.83 11.50 -0.55
C LEU A 430 9.64 11.81 0.93
N LEU A 431 9.49 13.09 1.23
CA LEU A 431 9.07 13.59 2.54
C LEU A 431 7.79 14.44 2.36
N PRO A 432 6.63 14.04 2.93
CA PRO A 432 5.38 14.79 2.77
C PRO A 432 5.43 16.16 3.45
N LEU A 433 4.47 17.04 3.15
CA LEU A 433 4.34 18.35 3.81
C LEU A 433 3.54 18.26 5.13
N SER A 434 3.92 17.36 6.04
CA SER A 434 3.24 17.21 7.34
C SER A 434 3.74 18.23 8.39
N PRO A 435 3.06 18.39 9.54
CA PRO A 435 3.52 19.26 10.62
C PRO A 435 4.70 18.65 11.39
N ILE A 436 5.44 19.49 12.11
CA ILE A 436 6.66 19.12 12.83
C ILE A 436 6.43 19.32 14.33
N TYR A 437 6.75 18.30 15.13
CA TYR A 437 6.40 18.24 16.55
C TYR A 437 7.64 18.20 17.45
N THR A 438 7.56 18.92 18.57
CA THR A 438 8.51 18.79 19.67
C THR A 438 8.41 17.41 20.33
N GLU A 439 9.33 17.15 21.24
CA GLU A 439 9.34 15.98 22.12
C GLU A 439 8.03 15.79 22.91
N ASP A 440 7.44 16.89 23.39
CA ASP A 440 6.15 16.95 24.09
C ASP A 440 4.91 16.73 23.20
N GLY A 441 5.10 16.43 21.92
CA GLY A 441 4.02 16.36 20.93
C GLY A 441 3.37 17.72 20.63
N ASP A 442 4.01 18.83 20.99
CA ASP A 442 3.53 20.16 20.65
C ASP A 442 3.97 20.56 19.24
N LEU A 443 3.09 21.27 18.53
CA LEU A 443 3.35 21.77 17.18
C LEU A 443 4.44 22.86 17.21
N LEU A 444 5.66 22.51 16.80
CA LEU A 444 6.74 23.48 16.62
C LEU A 444 6.48 24.37 15.40
N GLY A 445 5.92 23.79 14.35
CA GLY A 445 5.74 24.44 13.07
C GLY A 445 5.52 23.46 11.92
N TYR A 446 5.91 23.87 10.72
CA TYR A 446 5.60 23.14 9.49
C TYR A 446 6.76 23.12 8.50
N VAL A 447 6.79 22.06 7.68
CA VAL A 447 7.56 22.04 6.43
C VAL A 447 6.81 22.87 5.36
N ASP A 448 7.52 23.73 4.65
CA ASP A 448 7.02 24.49 3.49
C ASP A 448 7.33 23.82 2.14
N VAL A 449 6.73 24.34 1.08
CA VAL A 449 6.79 23.77 -0.29
C VAL A 449 8.18 23.85 -0.95
N ASN A 450 9.10 24.64 -0.40
CA ASN A 450 10.51 24.70 -0.80
C ASN A 450 11.43 23.92 0.16
N GLY A 451 10.87 23.25 1.18
CA GLY A 451 11.63 22.55 2.23
C GLY A 451 12.21 23.44 3.31
N GLY A 452 11.76 24.70 3.40
CA GLY A 452 11.99 25.53 4.58
C GLY A 452 11.20 24.99 5.78
N VAL A 453 11.74 25.18 6.98
CA VAL A 453 11.06 24.87 8.24
C VAL A 453 10.57 26.18 8.86
N SER A 454 9.27 26.45 8.78
CA SER A 454 8.65 27.57 9.46
C SER A 454 8.32 27.17 10.90
N ALA A 455 9.25 27.41 11.83
CA ALA A 455 9.14 27.11 13.26
C ALA A 455 8.94 28.36 14.11
N LEU A 456 8.17 28.24 15.20
CA LEU A 456 7.93 29.34 16.13
C LEU A 456 9.15 29.53 17.06
N GLY A 457 9.88 30.63 16.88
CA GLY A 457 10.96 31.05 17.79
C GLY A 457 12.33 30.41 17.54
N PHE A 458 12.53 29.72 16.41
CA PHE A 458 13.81 29.13 16.02
C PHE A 458 14.23 29.61 14.63
N GLU A 459 15.53 29.88 14.46
CA GLU A 459 16.14 30.23 13.17
C GLU A 459 17.08 29.12 12.69
N ASN A 460 17.35 29.08 11.38
CA ASN A 460 18.35 28.21 10.75
C ASN A 460 18.18 26.70 10.99
N LEU A 461 16.95 26.24 11.24
CA LEU A 461 16.63 24.81 11.34
C LEU A 461 16.82 24.09 10.01
N LYS A 462 17.37 22.87 10.05
CA LYS A 462 17.62 21.99 8.91
C LYS A 462 16.71 20.77 8.98
N LEU A 463 16.09 20.41 7.86
CA LEU A 463 15.25 19.22 7.71
C LEU A 463 16.09 18.05 7.15
N LYS A 464 16.06 16.90 7.81
CA LYS A 464 16.72 15.66 7.38
C LYS A 464 15.72 14.78 6.59
N ASN A 465 16.20 13.89 5.73
CA ASN A 465 15.35 13.07 4.82
C ASN A 465 14.40 12.07 5.52
N ASN A 466 14.59 11.83 6.82
CA ASN A 466 13.74 10.99 7.68
C ASN A 466 12.70 11.80 8.49
N GLY A 467 12.56 13.11 8.23
CA GLY A 467 11.66 14.02 8.95
C GLY A 467 12.21 14.54 10.29
N THR A 468 13.43 14.20 10.71
CA THR A 468 14.08 14.82 11.87
C THR A 468 14.46 16.26 11.54
N VAL A 469 14.26 17.18 12.50
CA VAL A 469 14.62 18.59 12.39
C VAL A 469 15.64 18.96 13.45
N VAL A 470 16.76 19.51 12.98
CA VAL A 470 17.91 19.91 13.79
C VAL A 470 18.21 21.41 13.66
N ASP A 471 18.98 21.98 14.58
CA ASP A 471 19.47 23.35 14.48
C ASP A 471 20.85 23.46 13.79
N ALA A 472 21.51 24.62 13.96
CA ALA A 472 22.85 24.86 13.42
C ALA A 472 23.95 24.05 14.12
N GLN A 473 23.70 23.56 15.34
CA GLN A 473 24.55 22.69 16.16
C GLN A 473 24.23 21.20 15.95
N ASN A 474 23.29 20.89 15.06
CA ASN A 474 22.76 19.55 14.77
C ASN A 474 22.01 18.89 15.94
N ASP A 475 21.63 19.65 16.97
CA ASP A 475 20.74 19.20 18.04
C ASP A 475 19.34 18.92 17.47
N ILE A 476 18.76 17.76 17.80
CA ILE A 476 17.35 17.49 17.51
C ILE A 476 16.46 18.43 18.31
N LYS A 477 15.67 19.26 17.62
CA LYS A 477 14.60 20.05 18.25
C LYS A 477 13.23 19.41 18.08
N ALA A 478 12.97 18.77 16.93
CA ALA A 478 11.66 18.26 16.57
C ALA A 478 11.73 17.15 15.51
N ARG A 479 10.59 16.50 15.25
CA ARG A 479 10.43 15.52 14.17
C ARG A 479 9.01 15.57 13.57
N GLN A 480 8.93 15.32 12.27
CA GLN A 480 7.70 15.18 11.52
C GLN A 480 7.06 13.81 11.77
N ILE A 481 5.75 13.78 12.06
CA ILE A 481 4.97 12.55 12.20
C ILE A 481 3.60 12.67 11.51
N ASP A 482 3.16 11.59 10.87
CA ASP A 482 1.88 11.50 10.18
C ASP A 482 1.13 10.19 10.54
N PRO A 483 0.53 10.14 11.73
CA PRO A 483 -0.26 8.99 12.18
C PRO A 483 -1.59 8.89 11.41
N LEU A 484 -1.91 7.71 10.88
CA LEU A 484 -3.20 7.41 10.26
C LEU A 484 -4.26 7.01 11.29
N TRP A 485 -3.86 6.14 12.21
CA TRP A 485 -4.75 5.53 13.21
C TRP A 485 -4.23 5.76 14.62
N VAL A 486 -5.15 5.70 15.58
CA VAL A 486 -4.88 5.79 17.02
C VAL A 486 -5.64 4.72 17.77
N LEU A 487 -5.03 4.18 18.82
CA LEU A 487 -5.60 3.17 19.69
C LEU A 487 -5.26 3.52 21.15
N LEU A 488 -6.28 3.68 21.99
CA LEU A 488 -6.09 3.74 23.43
C LEU A 488 -5.87 2.33 24.00
N ASN A 489 -5.07 2.23 25.07
CA ASN A 489 -4.95 1.00 25.86
C ASN A 489 -6.32 0.57 26.41
N ASP A 490 -7.15 1.54 26.79
CA ASP A 490 -8.58 1.35 27.07
C ASP A 490 -9.37 1.32 25.76
N LYS A 491 -9.48 0.12 25.18
CA LYS A 491 -10.23 -0.15 23.93
C LYS A 491 -11.73 0.17 24.00
N THR A 492 -12.30 0.51 25.17
CA THR A 492 -13.72 0.84 25.30
C THR A 492 -14.06 2.27 24.86
N LYS A 493 -13.05 3.15 24.78
CA LYS A 493 -13.23 4.57 24.46
C LYS A 493 -13.00 4.85 22.98
N SER A 494 -14.04 5.31 22.30
CA SER A 494 -13.90 5.92 20.97
C SER A 494 -13.18 7.25 21.10
N VAL A 495 -12.15 7.46 20.28
CA VAL A 495 -11.41 8.72 20.17
C VAL A 495 -11.29 9.14 18.71
N ASP A 496 -11.00 10.42 18.50
CA ASP A 496 -10.74 10.98 17.19
C ASP A 496 -9.48 11.86 17.17
N LEU A 497 -8.94 12.07 15.97
CA LEU A 497 -7.59 12.60 15.74
C LEU A 497 -7.63 13.89 14.91
N SER A 498 -7.08 14.96 15.47
CA SER A 498 -6.97 16.26 14.79
C SER A 498 -5.92 16.27 13.67
N GLN A 499 -5.95 17.33 12.85
CA GLN A 499 -4.90 17.64 11.88
C GLN A 499 -3.54 18.00 12.53
N THR A 500 -3.53 18.26 13.83
CA THR A 500 -2.32 18.59 14.61
C THR A 500 -1.96 17.49 15.61
N ASN A 501 -2.33 16.24 15.30
CA ASN A 501 -2.00 15.04 16.07
C ASN A 501 -2.42 15.09 17.56
N VAL A 502 -3.51 15.80 17.86
CA VAL A 502 -4.15 15.83 19.17
C VAL A 502 -5.36 14.91 19.18
N VAL A 503 -5.50 14.11 20.23
CA VAL A 503 -6.55 13.09 20.37
C VAL A 503 -7.65 13.61 21.29
N TYR A 504 -8.88 13.55 20.81
CA TYR A 504 -10.08 14.00 21.51
C TYR A 504 -11.07 12.83 21.71
N ASP A 505 -11.95 12.94 22.70
CA ASP A 505 -13.13 12.05 22.82
C ASP A 505 -14.31 12.55 21.96
N SER A 506 -15.43 11.81 21.99
CA SER A 506 -16.67 12.17 21.29
C SER A 506 -17.37 13.43 21.80
N GLU A 507 -16.94 13.99 22.93
CA GLU A 507 -17.44 15.28 23.47
C GLU A 507 -16.52 16.45 23.08
N GLY A 508 -15.32 16.16 22.56
CA GLY A 508 -14.31 17.14 22.16
C GLY A 508 -13.32 17.52 23.26
N ASN A 509 -13.29 16.82 24.40
CA ASN A 509 -12.30 17.01 25.46
C ASN A 509 -10.95 16.41 25.04
N LEU A 510 -9.84 17.03 25.49
CA LEU A 510 -8.49 16.52 25.24
C LEU A 510 -8.28 15.20 26.00
N GLN A 511 -7.92 14.14 25.28
CA GLN A 511 -7.57 12.84 25.85
C GLN A 511 -6.05 12.62 25.82
N ALA A 512 -5.41 12.82 24.66
CA ALA A 512 -3.97 12.61 24.48
C ALA A 512 -3.33 13.60 23.49
N LYS A 513 -2.00 13.73 23.55
CA LYS A 513 -1.17 14.15 22.40
C LYS A 513 -0.48 12.93 21.80
N ILE A 514 -0.07 13.00 20.54
CA ILE A 514 0.86 12.04 19.94
C ILE A 514 2.26 12.65 19.90
N VAL A 515 3.21 12.00 20.55
CA VAL A 515 4.64 12.37 20.55
C VAL A 515 5.35 11.76 19.32
N PRO A 516 6.55 12.24 18.92
CA PRO A 516 7.22 11.80 17.69
C PRO A 516 7.60 10.31 17.60
N GLU A 517 7.39 9.55 18.68
CA GLU A 517 7.47 8.10 18.75
C GLU A 517 6.22 7.35 18.24
N TYR A 518 5.15 8.05 17.82
CA TYR A 518 3.82 7.48 17.59
C TYR A 518 3.15 6.93 18.86
N VAL A 519 3.51 7.47 20.03
CA VAL A 519 2.93 7.11 21.33
C VAL A 519 1.89 8.13 21.77
N LEU A 520 0.79 7.69 22.40
CA LEU A 520 -0.20 8.59 23.00
C LEU A 520 0.13 8.83 24.47
N VAL A 521 0.27 10.11 24.82
CA VAL A 521 0.60 10.59 26.17
C VAL A 521 -0.53 11.45 26.72
N GLY A 522 -0.83 11.29 28.02
CA GLY A 522 -1.98 11.95 28.66
C GLY A 522 -1.89 13.48 28.69
N GLY A 523 -3.02 14.17 28.52
CA GLY A 523 -3.11 15.63 28.51
C GLY A 523 -2.97 16.33 29.88
N GLY A 524 -2.02 15.90 30.72
CA GLY A 524 -1.83 16.36 32.08
C GLY A 524 -0.84 17.53 32.24
N LYS A 525 -0.36 17.74 33.49
CA LYS A 525 0.76 18.65 33.78
C LYS A 525 2.09 18.16 33.20
N ASN A 526 2.24 16.85 33.08
CA ASN A 526 3.39 16.20 32.47
C ASN A 526 2.97 15.78 31.06
N THR A 527 3.73 16.22 30.07
CA THR A 527 3.41 16.09 28.64
C THR A 527 3.93 14.80 28.01
N LEU A 528 4.72 14.00 28.73
CA LEU A 528 5.50 12.89 28.19
C LEU A 528 5.12 11.50 28.73
N MET A 529 4.40 11.47 29.87
CA MET A 529 3.94 10.27 30.59
C MET A 529 2.65 10.60 31.37
N PRO A 530 1.76 9.62 31.63
CA PRO A 530 1.86 8.21 31.26
C PRO A 530 1.53 7.96 29.78
N VAL A 531 2.02 6.83 29.26
CA VAL A 531 1.56 6.25 28.00
C VAL A 531 0.14 5.70 28.18
N ILE A 532 -0.78 6.12 27.31
CA ILE A 532 -2.19 5.71 27.35
C ILE A 532 -2.69 5.09 26.04
N GLY A 533 -1.82 4.94 25.04
CA GLY A 533 -2.13 4.34 23.75
C GLY A 533 -0.96 4.41 22.76
N GLN A 534 -1.19 3.94 21.53
CA GLN A 534 -0.26 4.03 20.41
C GLN A 534 -0.98 4.47 19.13
N ALA A 535 -0.20 4.95 18.17
CA ALA A 535 -0.61 5.32 16.82
C ALA A 535 0.25 4.56 15.81
N GLY A 536 -0.13 4.60 14.53
CA GLY A 536 0.70 4.06 13.44
C GLY A 536 0.58 4.86 12.16
N SER A 537 1.54 4.64 11.26
CA SER A 537 1.81 5.53 10.13
C SER A 537 1.34 4.98 8.76
N LEU A 538 1.56 5.78 7.72
CA LEU A 538 1.34 5.41 6.31
C LEU A 538 2.16 4.18 5.90
N GLY A 539 1.56 3.30 5.09
CA GLY A 539 2.26 2.17 4.45
C GLY A 539 2.39 0.90 5.30
N SER A 540 1.71 0.80 6.44
CA SER A 540 1.63 -0.43 7.25
C SER A 540 0.84 -1.55 6.56
N ILE A 541 1.54 -2.59 6.09
CA ILE A 541 0.94 -3.87 5.67
C ILE A 541 1.02 -4.83 6.85
N ILE A 542 -0.06 -5.57 7.17
CA ILE A 542 0.04 -6.66 8.14
C ILE A 542 0.52 -7.93 7.44
N LEU A 543 1.65 -8.46 7.90
CA LEU A 543 2.25 -9.71 7.43
C LEU A 543 2.24 -10.76 8.54
N GLY A 544 2.01 -12.01 8.16
CA GLY A 544 2.10 -13.19 9.01
C GLY A 544 3.56 -13.63 9.20
N LEU A 545 3.75 -14.69 9.98
CA LEU A 545 5.09 -15.14 10.37
C LEU A 545 5.98 -15.54 9.17
N ARG A 546 5.41 -16.00 8.06
CA ARG A 546 6.17 -16.38 6.86
C ARG A 546 6.38 -15.22 5.88
N GLY A 547 5.82 -14.04 6.16
CA GLY A 547 5.71 -12.94 5.19
C GLY A 547 4.46 -13.03 4.31
N ASP A 548 3.56 -13.95 4.64
CA ASP A 548 2.23 -14.09 4.06
C ASP A 548 1.35 -12.86 4.38
N MET A 549 0.65 -12.32 3.37
CA MET A 549 -0.09 -11.08 3.55
C MET A 549 -1.44 -11.30 4.28
N VAL A 550 -1.55 -10.76 5.50
CA VAL A 550 -2.75 -10.86 6.34
C VAL A 550 -3.79 -9.79 5.96
N GLY A 551 -3.36 -8.55 5.68
CA GLY A 551 -4.28 -7.46 5.32
C GLY A 551 -3.69 -6.06 5.49
N TYR A 552 -4.56 -5.03 5.47
CA TYR A 552 -4.21 -3.64 5.75
C TYR A 552 -4.95 -3.12 7.00
N VAL A 553 -4.35 -2.16 7.70
CA VAL A 553 -4.96 -1.48 8.86
C VAL A 553 -5.78 -0.27 8.38
N ASN A 554 -6.97 -0.06 8.95
CA ASN A 554 -7.75 1.16 8.74
C ASN A 554 -7.48 2.23 9.82
N GLU A 555 -8.09 3.41 9.68
CA GLU A 555 -7.91 4.56 10.58
C GLU A 555 -8.33 4.34 12.05
N ASN A 556 -8.92 3.19 12.37
CA ASN A 556 -9.37 2.79 13.70
C ASN A 556 -8.55 1.58 14.25
N GLY A 557 -7.43 1.22 13.61
CA GLY A 557 -6.61 0.07 14.01
C GLY A 557 -7.18 -1.30 13.60
N VAL A 558 -8.24 -1.35 12.80
CA VAL A 558 -8.92 -2.61 12.42
C VAL A 558 -8.32 -3.15 11.11
N ILE A 559 -8.06 -4.46 11.07
CA ILE A 559 -7.35 -5.15 9.98
C ILE A 559 -8.34 -5.76 9.01
N PHE A 560 -8.21 -5.43 7.72
CA PHE A 560 -9.04 -5.93 6.63
C PHE A 560 -8.22 -6.67 5.56
N ASN A 561 -8.74 -7.82 5.12
CA ASN A 561 -8.32 -8.51 3.90
C ASN A 561 -9.47 -8.41 2.90
N GLY A 562 -9.29 -7.61 1.86
CA GLY A 562 -10.39 -7.17 1.02
C GLY A 562 -11.48 -6.42 1.79
N SER A 563 -12.71 -6.88 1.70
CA SER A 563 -13.85 -6.40 2.50
C SER A 563 -14.03 -7.15 3.84
N LYS A 564 -13.23 -8.19 4.11
CA LYS A 564 -13.34 -9.02 5.31
C LYS A 564 -12.46 -8.48 6.43
N GLU A 565 -13.09 -8.10 7.54
CA GLU A 565 -12.41 -7.83 8.80
C GLU A 565 -11.78 -9.12 9.36
N VAL A 566 -10.47 -9.10 9.63
CA VAL A 566 -9.69 -10.24 10.11
C VAL A 566 -9.36 -10.13 11.61
N GLY A 567 -9.17 -8.90 12.09
CA GLY A 567 -8.69 -8.65 13.45
C GLY A 567 -8.41 -7.17 13.72
N SER A 568 -7.54 -6.89 14.68
CA SER A 568 -7.13 -5.54 15.09
C SER A 568 -5.64 -5.49 15.43
N ILE A 569 -5.03 -4.33 15.26
CA ILE A 569 -3.69 -4.04 15.76
C ILE A 569 -3.77 -3.74 17.27
N VAL A 570 -2.70 -4.03 18.01
CA VAL A 570 -2.51 -3.68 19.42
C VAL A 570 -1.14 -3.01 19.59
N SER A 571 -0.66 -2.91 20.84
CA SER A 571 0.66 -2.36 21.15
C SER A 571 1.79 -3.02 20.37
N ASP A 572 2.80 -2.21 20.07
CA ASP A 572 4.06 -2.53 19.41
C ASP A 572 3.86 -3.13 18.01
N GLU A 573 2.81 -2.62 17.36
CA GLU A 573 2.26 -2.92 16.04
C GLU A 573 1.85 -4.39 15.80
N ILE A 574 1.63 -5.16 16.88
CA ILE A 574 1.20 -6.57 16.84
C ILE A 574 -0.22 -6.69 16.28
N ALA A 575 -0.46 -7.65 15.39
CA ALA A 575 -1.77 -7.98 14.85
C ALA A 575 -2.39 -9.18 15.58
N LEU A 576 -3.60 -8.99 16.13
CA LEU A 576 -4.42 -10.03 16.75
C LEU A 576 -5.68 -10.28 15.92
N SER A 577 -6.12 -11.53 15.83
CA SER A 577 -7.40 -11.91 15.20
C SER A 577 -8.61 -11.43 16.02
N LYS A 578 -9.82 -11.56 15.46
CA LYS A 578 -11.11 -11.38 16.18
C LYS A 578 -11.27 -12.28 17.43
N LYS A 579 -10.40 -13.27 17.64
CA LYS A 579 -10.35 -14.14 18.84
C LYS A 579 -9.06 -13.91 19.65
N ASN A 580 -8.50 -12.71 19.61
CA ASN A 580 -7.26 -12.25 20.26
C ASN A 580 -5.97 -13.05 19.96
N ALA A 581 -6.04 -14.19 19.27
CA ALA A 581 -4.86 -14.94 18.84
C ALA A 581 -3.95 -14.11 17.94
N TYR A 582 -2.64 -14.14 18.22
CA TYR A 582 -1.60 -13.52 17.40
C TYR A 582 -1.65 -14.04 15.96
N ILE A 583 -1.63 -13.12 14.98
CA ILE A 583 -1.64 -13.45 13.54
C ILE A 583 -0.53 -12.77 12.74
N GLY A 584 0.26 -11.87 13.33
CA GLY A 584 1.35 -11.18 12.63
C GLY A 584 1.70 -9.83 13.26
N ALA A 585 2.25 -8.93 12.46
CA ALA A 585 2.40 -7.52 12.80
C ALA A 585 2.48 -6.64 11.54
N SER A 586 2.46 -5.33 11.75
CA SER A 586 2.72 -4.31 10.73
C SER A 586 4.16 -4.35 10.21
N VAL A 587 4.33 -4.06 8.92
CA VAL A 587 5.60 -3.87 8.23
C VAL A 587 5.48 -2.65 7.31
N PRO A 588 6.44 -1.69 7.34
CA PRO A 588 6.37 -0.45 6.58
C PRO A 588 6.91 -0.58 5.15
N LEU A 589 6.33 0.18 4.21
CA LEU A 589 6.91 0.39 2.87
C LEU A 589 8.24 1.14 2.97
N ARG A 590 9.36 0.46 2.70
CA ARG A 590 10.72 1.01 2.75
C ARG A 590 11.67 0.35 1.73
N PRO A 591 12.85 0.97 1.48
CA PRO A 591 13.93 0.32 0.74
C PRO A 591 14.42 -0.96 1.42
N VAL A 592 14.94 -1.87 0.59
CA VAL A 592 15.54 -3.16 0.99
C VAL A 592 17.02 -3.12 0.66
N VAL A 593 17.85 -3.47 1.65
CA VAL A 593 19.32 -3.45 1.58
C VAL A 593 19.93 -4.77 2.04
N ASN A 594 21.18 -5.02 1.68
CA ASN A 594 22.02 -6.02 2.33
C ASN A 594 22.75 -5.41 3.56
N ALA A 595 23.54 -6.24 4.26
CA ALA A 595 24.32 -5.83 5.45
C ALA A 595 25.24 -4.60 5.26
N ASN A 596 25.64 -4.30 4.02
CA ASN A 596 26.53 -3.17 3.67
C ASN A 596 25.75 -1.97 3.10
N CYS A 597 24.47 -1.82 3.44
CA CYS A 597 23.53 -0.86 2.85
C CYS A 597 23.36 -0.95 1.31
N GLY A 598 23.83 -2.04 0.68
CA GLY A 598 23.71 -2.24 -0.75
C GLY A 598 22.25 -2.46 -1.13
N VAL A 599 21.64 -1.50 -1.83
CA VAL A 599 20.21 -1.56 -2.19
C VAL A 599 19.94 -2.74 -3.12
N LEU A 600 19.04 -3.62 -2.68
CA LEU A 600 18.53 -4.74 -3.46
C LEU A 600 17.23 -4.35 -4.19
N GLY A 601 16.38 -3.56 -3.52
CA GLY A 601 15.06 -3.19 -4.02
C GLY A 601 14.26 -2.36 -3.02
N VAL A 602 12.94 -2.51 -3.05
CA VAL A 602 11.96 -1.87 -2.15
C VAL A 602 10.87 -2.85 -1.73
N VAL A 603 10.18 -2.56 -0.63
CA VAL A 603 8.94 -3.25 -0.25
C VAL A 603 7.78 -2.75 -1.15
N SER A 604 7.08 -3.70 -1.74
CA SER A 604 5.87 -3.47 -2.54
C SER A 604 4.59 -3.43 -1.70
N THR A 605 3.48 -2.96 -2.28
CA THR A 605 2.15 -2.89 -1.64
C THR A 605 1.53 -4.24 -1.25
N ARG A 606 2.24 -5.36 -1.50
CA ARG A 606 1.84 -6.74 -1.18
C ARG A 606 2.75 -7.45 -0.15
N GLY A 607 3.77 -6.77 0.38
CA GLY A 607 4.73 -7.37 1.33
C GLY A 607 5.86 -8.16 0.67
N GLU A 608 5.95 -8.17 -0.67
CA GLU A 608 7.10 -8.72 -1.40
C GLU A 608 8.21 -7.67 -1.50
N ALA A 609 9.47 -8.09 -1.38
CA ALA A 609 10.63 -7.30 -1.77
C ALA A 609 10.84 -7.40 -3.29
N ARG A 610 10.86 -6.26 -3.98
CA ARG A 610 10.97 -6.18 -5.44
C ARG A 610 12.09 -5.23 -5.85
N SER A 611 12.89 -5.64 -6.83
CA SER A 611 13.98 -4.83 -7.39
C SER A 611 13.47 -3.61 -8.16
N GLY A 612 14.33 -2.64 -8.46
CA GLY A 612 13.99 -1.52 -9.35
C GLY A 612 13.56 -1.91 -10.77
N ARG A 613 13.71 -3.18 -11.17
CA ARG A 613 13.25 -3.74 -12.44
C ARG A 613 11.97 -4.59 -12.31
N ASP A 614 11.25 -4.45 -11.19
CA ASP A 614 10.03 -5.19 -10.84
C ASP A 614 10.20 -6.73 -10.68
N ASN A 615 11.44 -7.25 -10.65
CA ASN A 615 11.66 -8.65 -10.30
C ASN A 615 11.46 -8.87 -8.79
N VAL A 616 10.77 -9.95 -8.40
CA VAL A 616 10.68 -10.42 -7.01
C VAL A 616 12.07 -10.84 -6.52
N LEU A 617 12.34 -10.57 -5.24
CA LEU A 617 13.57 -10.96 -4.54
C LEU A 617 13.28 -11.93 -3.38
N GLY A 618 12.11 -11.80 -2.75
CA GLY A 618 11.70 -12.59 -1.60
C GLY A 618 10.49 -12.00 -0.89
N GLN A 619 9.99 -12.69 0.13
CA GLN A 619 8.94 -12.19 1.02
C GLN A 619 9.57 -11.42 2.18
N VAL A 620 8.94 -10.32 2.60
CA VAL A 620 9.33 -9.60 3.82
C VAL A 620 8.71 -10.31 5.02
N ILE A 621 9.49 -10.67 6.03
CA ILE A 621 8.97 -11.20 7.30
C ILE A 621 8.84 -10.10 8.36
N VAL A 622 8.10 -10.36 9.44
CA VAL A 622 7.70 -9.35 10.45
C VAL A 622 8.89 -8.64 11.13
N ASN A 623 10.05 -9.27 11.24
CA ASN A 623 11.27 -8.62 11.77
C ASN A 623 11.98 -7.70 10.75
N GLY A 624 11.42 -7.52 9.55
CA GLY A 624 11.96 -6.70 8.47
C GLY A 624 13.00 -7.38 7.59
N GLN A 625 13.37 -8.64 7.83
CA GLN A 625 14.26 -9.38 6.93
C GLN A 625 13.54 -9.89 5.68
N ILE A 626 14.31 -10.15 4.62
CA ILE A 626 13.81 -10.62 3.33
C ILE A 626 14.21 -12.07 3.13
N ILE A 627 13.22 -12.94 3.04
CA ILE A 627 13.40 -14.38 2.81
C ILE A 627 13.20 -14.69 1.32
N SER A 628 14.26 -15.20 0.70
CA SER A 628 14.26 -15.70 -0.68
C SER A 628 13.41 -16.97 -0.85
N GLU A 629 13.10 -17.32 -2.10
CA GLU A 629 12.30 -18.53 -2.44
C GLU A 629 12.92 -19.84 -1.91
N VAL A 630 14.23 -19.87 -1.67
CA VAL A 630 14.97 -21.00 -1.07
C VAL A 630 15.05 -20.92 0.47
N GLY A 631 14.26 -20.07 1.11
CA GLY A 631 14.15 -19.96 2.57
C GLY A 631 15.30 -19.21 3.26
N GLN A 632 16.27 -18.66 2.51
CA GLN A 632 17.42 -17.94 3.08
C GLN A 632 17.13 -16.44 3.21
N SER A 633 17.55 -15.85 4.33
CA SER A 633 17.58 -14.39 4.50
C SER A 633 18.66 -13.77 3.60
N ILE A 634 18.27 -12.80 2.76
CA ILE A 634 19.15 -12.15 1.76
C ILE A 634 19.39 -10.65 2.03
N GLY A 635 18.69 -10.07 3.01
CA GLY A 635 18.76 -8.64 3.32
C GLY A 635 17.66 -8.21 4.29
N HIS A 636 17.53 -6.90 4.50
CA HIS A 636 16.57 -6.30 5.44
C HIS A 636 16.01 -4.97 4.95
N ILE A 637 14.87 -4.57 5.51
CA ILE A 637 14.33 -3.22 5.42
C ILE A 637 15.34 -2.22 5.99
N ALA A 638 15.59 -1.14 5.25
CA ALA A 638 16.42 -0.03 5.71
C ALA A 638 15.81 0.67 6.94
N LEU A 639 16.61 0.80 8.00
CA LEU A 639 16.25 1.54 9.21
C LEU A 639 16.76 2.99 9.08
N ASN A 640 15.88 3.97 9.33
CA ASN A 640 16.21 5.40 9.27
C ASN A 640 15.82 6.11 10.59
N GLY A 641 16.66 7.05 11.03
CA GLY A 641 16.58 7.58 12.40
C GLY A 641 17.94 8.12 12.89
N PRO A 642 17.95 8.87 14.00
CA PRO A 642 19.19 9.27 14.66
C PRO A 642 19.87 8.07 15.34
N VAL A 643 21.20 8.07 15.33
CA VAL A 643 22.05 6.97 15.84
C VAL A 643 23.00 7.51 16.89
N TYR A 644 23.11 6.81 18.03
CA TYR A 644 23.79 7.30 19.23
C TYR A 644 24.92 6.38 19.69
N ASP A 645 25.94 6.94 20.32
CA ASP A 645 27.10 6.25 20.87
C ASP A 645 26.92 5.81 22.35
N PHE A 646 27.96 5.20 22.92
CA PHE A 646 27.99 4.79 24.33
C PHE A 646 28.06 5.94 25.35
N GLY A 647 28.39 7.16 24.91
CA GLY A 647 28.30 8.39 25.72
C GLY A 647 26.92 9.04 25.67
N GLY A 648 26.01 8.56 24.83
CA GLY A 648 24.71 9.18 24.58
C GLY A 648 24.75 10.35 23.60
N ALA A 649 25.88 10.60 22.94
CA ALA A 649 26.02 11.59 21.88
C ALA A 649 25.50 11.04 20.53
N MET A 650 25.01 11.91 19.66
CA MET A 650 24.60 11.49 18.31
C MET A 650 25.83 11.31 17.42
N ILE A 651 25.89 10.19 16.71
CA ILE A 651 26.90 9.90 15.67
C ILE A 651 26.44 10.48 14.32
N GLY A 652 25.14 10.45 14.05
CA GLY A 652 24.56 10.94 12.80
C GLY A 652 23.13 10.47 12.59
N VAL A 653 22.60 10.72 11.39
CA VAL A 653 21.23 10.36 10.99
C VAL A 653 21.26 9.37 9.83
N ALA A 654 20.64 8.21 10.01
CA ALA A 654 20.53 7.18 8.99
C ALA A 654 19.57 7.60 7.86
N ASN A 655 20.05 7.54 6.61
CA ASN A 655 19.31 7.85 5.39
C ASN A 655 18.33 6.72 4.99
N GLU A 656 17.66 6.86 3.84
CA GLU A 656 16.70 5.86 3.34
C GLU A 656 17.33 4.50 2.99
N LYS A 657 18.66 4.40 2.95
CA LYS A 657 19.43 3.18 2.70
C LYS A 657 20.03 2.57 3.98
N GLY A 658 19.75 3.16 5.15
CA GLY A 658 20.36 2.74 6.42
C GLY A 658 21.83 3.15 6.59
N GLN A 659 22.35 4.03 5.72
CA GLN A 659 23.69 4.60 5.83
C GLN A 659 23.64 5.76 6.82
N VAL A 660 24.47 5.73 7.86
CA VAL A 660 24.52 6.78 8.88
C VAL A 660 25.36 7.95 8.35
N LEU A 661 24.73 9.12 8.22
CA LEU A 661 25.38 10.35 7.77
C LEU A 661 25.68 11.27 8.96
N ASP A 662 26.92 11.72 9.06
CA ASP A 662 27.33 12.75 10.02
C ASP A 662 26.92 14.17 9.58
N ASP A 663 27.42 15.17 10.30
CA ASP A 663 27.07 16.59 10.11
C ASP A 663 27.71 17.19 8.84
N ASP A 664 28.87 16.66 8.44
CA ASP A 664 29.55 16.93 7.17
C ASP A 664 29.03 16.04 6.02
N ARG A 665 27.96 15.27 6.28
CA ARG A 665 27.28 14.33 5.37
C ARG A 665 28.18 13.21 4.84
N GLN A 666 29.22 12.83 5.58
CA GLN A 666 30.02 11.65 5.28
C GLN A 666 29.33 10.40 5.83
N ILE A 667 29.55 9.25 5.19
CA ILE A 667 28.98 7.97 5.63
C ILE A 667 29.86 7.39 6.72
N VAL A 668 29.35 7.35 7.95
CA VAL A 668 30.04 6.79 9.13
C VAL A 668 29.96 5.26 9.16
N GLY A 669 28.95 4.68 8.53
CA GLY A 669 28.77 3.24 8.43
C GLY A 669 27.33 2.82 8.13
N CYS A 670 27.02 1.55 8.37
CA CYS A 670 25.74 0.92 8.04
C CYS A 670 25.03 0.33 9.26
N LEU A 671 23.70 0.38 9.22
CA LEU A 671 22.82 -0.25 10.20
C LEU A 671 22.46 -1.69 9.80
N ASP A 672 22.69 -2.63 10.72
CA ASP A 672 22.17 -3.99 10.61
C ASP A 672 20.64 -4.05 10.80
N ALA A 673 20.05 -5.23 10.60
CA ALA A 673 18.61 -5.47 10.79
C ALA A 673 18.11 -5.25 12.23
N ARG A 674 19.02 -5.08 13.20
CA ARG A 674 18.73 -4.80 14.63
C ARG A 674 18.97 -3.33 15.00
N GLY A 675 19.33 -2.47 14.04
CA GLY A 675 19.61 -1.05 14.26
C GLY A 675 21.01 -0.77 14.83
N ARG A 676 21.94 -1.71 14.76
CA ARG A 676 23.33 -1.54 15.24
C ARG A 676 24.22 -0.98 14.13
N LEU A 677 24.97 0.08 14.44
CA LEU A 677 25.97 0.68 13.57
C LEU A 677 27.32 -0.02 13.74
N TYR A 678 27.86 -0.54 12.65
CA TYR A 678 29.21 -1.10 12.58
C TYR A 678 30.15 -0.26 11.71
N GLU A 679 31.36 0.00 12.22
CA GLU A 679 32.51 0.43 11.43
C GLU A 679 33.29 -0.81 10.93
N ASP A 680 33.71 -0.79 9.67
CA ASP A 680 34.39 -1.88 8.94
C ASP A 680 33.72 -3.27 9.05
N GLY A 681 32.43 -3.30 9.41
CA GLY A 681 31.66 -4.53 9.64
C GLY A 681 32.01 -5.29 10.93
N VAL A 682 32.81 -4.70 11.83
CA VAL A 682 33.31 -5.37 13.06
C VAL A 682 33.08 -4.55 14.33
N ILE A 683 33.40 -3.24 14.31
CA ILE A 683 33.40 -2.42 15.52
C ILE A 683 31.99 -1.86 15.76
N PHE A 684 31.33 -2.27 16.84
CA PHE A 684 30.00 -1.79 17.21
C PHE A 684 30.10 -0.37 17.82
N LYS A 685 29.75 0.65 17.04
CA LYS A 685 29.90 2.06 17.44
C LYS A 685 28.67 2.67 18.11
N GLY A 686 27.47 2.25 17.71
CA GLY A 686 26.25 2.91 18.15
C GLY A 686 24.97 2.22 17.72
N HIS A 687 23.83 2.74 18.16
CA HIS A 687 22.51 2.14 17.97
C HIS A 687 21.46 3.18 17.54
N LEU A 688 20.59 2.81 16.60
CA LEU A 688 19.44 3.61 16.18
C LEU A 688 18.35 3.55 17.25
N VAL A 689 17.96 4.71 17.78
CA VAL A 689 16.99 4.76 18.87
C VAL A 689 15.56 4.51 18.37
N GLN A 690 14.88 3.58 19.03
CA GLN A 690 13.47 3.27 18.86
C GLN A 690 12.72 3.60 20.16
N ASN A 691 11.39 3.68 20.12
CA ASN A 691 10.60 3.87 21.33
C ASN A 691 10.51 2.55 22.10
N ASP A 692 11.47 2.37 22.99
CA ASP A 692 11.55 1.24 23.90
C ASP A 692 11.04 1.64 25.30
N MET A 693 10.22 0.79 25.93
CA MET A 693 9.94 0.91 27.36
C MET A 693 11.19 0.54 28.16
N VAL A 694 11.29 0.98 29.41
CA VAL A 694 12.46 0.72 30.27
C VAL A 694 12.04 -0.03 31.53
N MET A 695 12.71 -1.14 31.81
CA MET A 695 12.49 -1.96 33.00
C MET A 695 13.70 -1.91 33.95
N SER A 696 13.45 -1.71 35.24
CA SER A 696 14.49 -1.69 36.27
C SER A 696 15.06 -3.09 36.53
N PHE A 697 16.23 -3.15 37.17
CA PHE A 697 16.86 -4.44 37.54
C PHE A 697 16.01 -5.23 38.57
N GLU A 698 15.11 -4.55 39.27
CA GLU A 698 14.10 -5.08 40.18
C GLU A 698 12.79 -5.54 39.49
N ASN A 699 12.72 -5.48 38.14
CA ASN A 699 11.60 -5.92 37.29
C ASN A 699 10.34 -5.03 37.32
N ASN A 700 10.50 -3.72 37.46
CA ASN A 700 9.40 -2.76 37.34
C ASN A 700 9.57 -1.94 36.07
N VAL A 701 8.50 -1.65 35.32
CA VAL A 701 8.56 -0.69 34.21
C VAL A 701 8.63 0.74 34.80
N ILE A 702 9.72 1.44 34.50
CA ILE A 702 10.10 2.71 35.15
C ILE A 702 10.04 3.93 34.21
N GLY A 703 9.73 3.73 32.93
CA GLY A 703 9.59 4.81 31.95
C GLY A 703 9.81 4.34 30.52
N ARG A 704 10.22 5.26 29.63
CA ARG A 704 10.47 5.00 28.19
C ARG A 704 11.65 5.80 27.64
N ILE A 705 12.16 5.40 26.48
CA ILE A 705 13.17 6.15 25.70
C ILE A 705 12.48 6.96 24.59
N ASN A 706 12.89 8.23 24.42
CA ASN A 706 12.40 9.11 23.36
C ASN A 706 13.29 9.09 22.10
N PHE A 707 12.84 9.72 21.02
CA PHE A 707 13.57 9.83 19.75
C PHE A 707 14.88 10.65 19.80
N LYS A 708 15.23 11.23 20.95
CA LYS A 708 16.48 11.94 21.24
C LYS A 708 17.44 11.14 22.13
N ASN A 709 17.19 9.84 22.35
CA ASN A 709 17.94 8.95 23.24
C ASN A 709 17.77 9.18 24.75
N GLN A 710 16.85 10.04 25.18
CA GLN A 710 16.66 10.38 26.59
C GLN A 710 15.67 9.42 27.26
N PHE A 711 15.97 9.06 28.50
CA PHE A 711 15.10 8.28 29.37
C PHE A 711 14.16 9.21 30.15
N ILE A 712 12.86 9.02 29.92
CA ILE A 712 11.77 9.71 30.61
C ILE A 712 11.21 8.74 31.66
N ASN A 713 11.26 9.11 32.95
CA ASN A 713 10.72 8.29 34.04
C ASN A 713 9.17 8.30 34.06
N ASN A 714 8.56 7.45 34.90
CA ASN A 714 7.10 7.42 35.08
C ASN A 714 6.52 8.77 35.55
N GLU A 715 7.33 9.58 36.24
CA GLU A 715 7.03 10.94 36.67
C GLU A 715 7.13 11.97 35.52
N GLY A 716 7.50 11.59 34.30
CA GLY A 716 7.59 12.45 33.11
C GLY A 716 8.86 13.32 33.04
N GLU A 717 9.84 13.08 33.91
CA GLU A 717 11.11 13.79 34.00
C GLU A 717 12.19 13.09 33.17
N ILE A 718 13.07 13.87 32.53
CA ILE A 718 14.27 13.35 31.87
C ILE A 718 15.29 12.97 32.95
N ALA A 719 15.54 11.66 33.11
CA ALA A 719 16.32 11.10 34.20
C ALA A 719 17.63 10.39 33.74
N GLY A 720 17.87 10.31 32.43
CA GLY A 720 19.04 9.65 31.87
C GLY A 720 19.02 9.50 30.35
N TYR A 721 19.80 8.55 29.84
CA TYR A 721 19.86 8.17 28.43
C TYR A 721 20.07 6.66 28.25
N LEU A 722 19.82 6.17 27.02
CA LEU A 722 20.07 4.78 26.62
C LEU A 722 21.47 4.62 26.01
N THR A 723 22.16 3.54 26.38
CA THR A 723 23.43 3.12 25.74
C THR A 723 23.20 2.00 24.72
N PRO A 724 24.07 1.84 23.70
CA PRO A 724 23.90 0.84 22.63
C PRO A 724 23.84 -0.63 23.09
N ASP A 725 24.29 -0.96 24.30
CA ASP A 725 24.16 -2.30 24.91
C ASP A 725 22.77 -2.56 25.56
N GLY A 726 21.83 -1.64 25.38
CA GLY A 726 20.47 -1.72 25.93
C GLY A 726 20.34 -1.25 27.38
N THR A 727 21.42 -0.83 28.03
CA THR A 727 21.39 -0.34 29.42
C THR A 727 21.02 1.14 29.49
N VAL A 728 20.19 1.49 30.46
CA VAL A 728 19.77 2.88 30.73
C VAL A 728 20.55 3.44 31.93
N VAL A 729 21.17 4.60 31.74
CA VAL A 729 22.04 5.26 32.73
C VAL A 729 21.63 6.71 32.97
N ASN A 730 21.86 7.24 34.16
CA ASN A 730 21.77 8.69 34.40
C ASN A 730 23.09 9.41 34.03
N GLU A 731 23.07 10.75 34.08
CA GLU A 731 24.24 11.63 33.84
C GLU A 731 25.49 11.31 34.68
N LYS A 732 25.35 10.53 35.75
CA LYS A 732 26.43 10.11 36.67
C LYS A 732 26.85 8.66 36.42
N ASN A 733 26.49 8.09 35.26
CA ASN A 733 26.72 6.71 34.84
C ASN A 733 26.23 5.63 35.83
N LYS A 734 25.23 5.98 36.68
CA LYS A 734 24.49 5.01 37.48
C LYS A 734 23.49 4.31 36.57
N LYS A 735 23.58 2.98 36.51
CA LYS A 735 22.64 2.11 35.81
C LYS A 735 21.28 2.14 36.51
N LEU A 736 20.22 2.33 35.75
CA LEU A 736 18.82 2.44 36.21
C LEU A 736 17.99 1.21 35.83
N GLY A 737 18.21 0.70 34.62
CA GLY A 737 17.48 -0.43 34.07
C GLY A 737 18.02 -0.84 32.69
N VAL A 738 17.21 -1.59 31.95
CA VAL A 738 17.44 -2.00 30.56
C VAL A 738 16.18 -1.76 29.73
N ILE A 739 16.33 -1.71 28.41
CA ILE A 739 15.20 -1.67 27.46
C ILE A 739 14.35 -2.94 27.53
N PHE A 740 13.04 -2.75 27.50
CA PHE A 740 12.04 -3.81 27.53
C PHE A 740 11.49 -4.05 26.12
N LYS A 741 11.99 -5.11 25.47
CA LYS A 741 11.68 -5.47 24.07
C LYS A 741 10.86 -6.76 23.91
N TYR A 742 10.39 -7.35 25.00
CA TYR A 742 9.66 -8.62 24.97
C TYR A 742 8.25 -8.43 24.40
N LYS A 743 7.91 -9.17 23.33
CA LYS A 743 6.62 -9.09 22.62
C LYS A 743 5.78 -10.37 22.69
N VAL A 744 6.39 -11.52 22.98
CA VAL A 744 5.71 -12.83 22.94
C VAL A 744 6.11 -13.72 24.11
N ALA A 745 5.15 -14.56 24.54
CA ALA A 745 5.23 -15.37 25.75
C ALA A 745 5.09 -16.87 25.46
N PHE A 746 5.85 -17.68 26.20
CA PHE A 746 5.87 -19.14 26.14
C PHE A 746 5.77 -19.74 27.55
N ASP A 747 5.22 -20.95 27.68
CA ASP A 747 5.18 -21.70 28.93
C ASP A 747 6.51 -22.46 29.20
N ARG A 748 6.52 -23.31 30.24
CA ARG A 748 7.66 -24.18 30.59
C ARG A 748 7.91 -25.32 29.61
N ASP A 749 6.88 -25.74 28.88
CA ASP A 749 6.91 -26.87 27.94
C ASP A 749 7.19 -26.40 26.49
N ASN A 750 7.38 -25.09 26.33
CA ASN A 750 7.72 -24.32 25.14
C ASN A 750 6.53 -24.09 24.18
N ASN A 751 5.30 -24.20 24.67
CA ASN A 751 4.12 -23.80 23.90
C ASN A 751 3.97 -22.28 23.94
N PHE A 752 3.49 -21.70 22.83
CA PHE A 752 3.16 -20.28 22.73
C PHE A 752 1.91 -19.98 23.55
N VAL A 753 1.99 -18.98 24.43
CA VAL A 753 0.89 -18.55 25.31
C VAL A 753 0.14 -17.37 24.71
N GLY A 754 0.85 -16.42 24.12
CA GLY A 754 0.28 -15.16 23.64
C GLY A 754 1.32 -14.03 23.53
N TYR A 755 0.85 -12.79 23.62
CA TYR A 755 1.67 -11.59 23.47
C TYR A 755 2.05 -10.98 24.82
N VAL A 756 2.94 -9.98 24.80
CA VAL A 756 3.40 -9.23 25.97
C VAL A 756 3.02 -7.75 25.80
N THR A 757 2.58 -7.10 26.88
CA THR A 757 2.21 -5.68 26.90
C THR A 757 3.38 -4.77 27.27
N PRO A 758 3.33 -3.45 26.95
CA PRO A 758 4.36 -2.47 27.32
C PRO A 758 4.60 -2.30 28.82
N ASP A 759 3.64 -2.67 29.68
CA ASP A 759 3.79 -2.69 31.15
C ASP A 759 4.28 -4.04 31.70
N GLY A 760 4.59 -5.01 30.82
CA GLY A 760 5.27 -6.26 31.15
C GLY A 760 4.35 -7.43 31.48
N GLN A 761 3.08 -7.40 31.10
CA GLN A 761 2.14 -8.51 31.30
C GLN A 761 2.16 -9.46 30.10
N ALA A 762 2.27 -10.77 30.33
CA ALA A 762 2.01 -11.79 29.32
C ALA A 762 0.51 -12.10 29.28
N ILE A 763 -0.14 -11.89 28.14
CA ILE A 763 -1.60 -12.04 27.94
C ILE A 763 -1.85 -13.13 26.89
N ASN A 764 -2.77 -14.06 27.19
CA ASN A 764 -3.11 -15.16 26.29
C ASN A 764 -4.26 -14.83 25.31
N ASP A 765 -4.56 -15.77 24.39
CA ASP A 765 -5.66 -15.67 23.41
C ASP A 765 -7.09 -15.48 24.01
N LYS A 766 -7.24 -15.43 25.34
CA LYS A 766 -8.51 -15.19 26.07
C LYS A 766 -8.53 -13.86 26.84
N ASP A 767 -7.53 -13.00 26.66
CA ASP A 767 -7.25 -11.81 27.49
C ASP A 767 -6.97 -12.12 28.98
N GLU A 768 -6.54 -13.35 29.31
CA GLU A 768 -6.12 -13.72 30.68
C GLU A 768 -4.62 -13.44 30.89
N ILE A 769 -4.26 -12.83 32.04
CA ILE A 769 -2.86 -12.57 32.42
C ILE A 769 -2.20 -13.87 32.88
N PHE A 770 -1.21 -14.35 32.12
CA PHE A 770 -0.40 -15.53 32.42
C PHE A 770 0.64 -15.25 33.53
N GLY A 771 1.28 -14.08 33.48
CA GLY A 771 2.26 -13.63 34.46
C GLY A 771 2.96 -12.33 34.05
N LEU A 772 3.90 -11.87 34.88
CA LEU A 772 4.74 -10.69 34.63
C LEU A 772 6.10 -11.10 34.08
N VAL A 773 6.59 -10.37 33.08
CA VAL A 773 7.90 -10.59 32.44
C VAL A 773 9.00 -9.86 33.22
N THR A 774 10.12 -10.53 33.49
CA THR A 774 11.31 -9.95 34.13
C THR A 774 12.29 -9.34 33.11
N ASN A 775 13.29 -8.57 33.57
CA ASN A 775 14.28 -7.97 32.67
C ASN A 775 15.15 -9.01 31.92
N ASP A 776 15.22 -10.24 32.39
CA ASP A 776 15.87 -11.38 31.71
C ASP A 776 14.89 -12.29 30.94
N GLY A 777 13.60 -11.93 30.89
CA GLY A 777 12.60 -12.63 30.09
C GLY A 777 12.06 -13.92 30.73
N LEU A 778 12.17 -14.09 32.04
CA LEU A 778 11.37 -15.09 32.77
C LEU A 778 9.95 -14.54 32.96
N ILE A 779 8.95 -15.41 32.83
CA ILE A 779 7.57 -15.04 33.18
C ILE A 779 7.27 -15.57 34.58
N VAL A 780 6.88 -14.69 35.50
CA VAL A 780 6.62 -15.00 36.90
C VAL A 780 5.13 -14.80 37.24
N SER A 781 4.54 -15.80 37.88
CA SER A 781 3.17 -15.75 38.40
C SER A 781 3.14 -16.35 39.80
N LYS A 782 2.53 -15.64 40.76
CA LYS A 782 2.46 -16.04 42.19
C LYS A 782 3.82 -16.47 42.77
N ASN A 783 4.86 -15.68 42.50
CA ASN A 783 6.26 -15.90 42.87
C ASN A 783 6.90 -17.22 42.37
N LYS A 784 6.37 -17.78 41.27
CA LYS A 784 6.96 -18.92 40.56
C LYS A 784 7.19 -18.56 39.10
N ALA A 785 8.35 -18.93 38.54
CA ALA A 785 8.55 -18.85 37.09
C ALA A 785 7.60 -19.85 36.40
N VAL A 786 6.73 -19.36 35.51
CA VAL A 786 5.73 -20.15 34.75
C VAL A 786 6.05 -20.26 33.27
N GLY A 787 7.01 -19.49 32.77
CA GLY A 787 7.37 -19.46 31.35
C GLY A 787 8.57 -18.57 31.04
N TYR A 788 8.76 -18.25 29.77
CA TYR A 788 9.76 -17.31 29.27
C TYR A 788 9.20 -16.45 28.12
N ALA A 789 9.83 -15.31 27.86
CA ALA A 789 9.46 -14.38 26.79
C ALA A 789 10.58 -14.20 25.77
N LEU A 790 10.21 -13.77 24.55
CA LEU A 790 11.12 -13.40 23.46
C LEU A 790 10.71 -12.04 22.86
N TYR A 791 11.64 -11.42 22.13
CA TYR A 791 11.38 -10.16 21.41
C TYR A 791 10.54 -10.35 20.15
N ASP A 792 10.52 -11.57 19.59
CA ASP A 792 9.79 -11.94 18.38
C ASP A 792 9.57 -13.47 18.33
N LEU A 793 8.91 -13.95 17.26
CA LEU A 793 8.61 -15.36 17.01
C LEU A 793 9.64 -16.06 16.09
N TYR A 794 10.82 -15.48 15.89
CA TYR A 794 11.85 -16.00 14.99
C TYR A 794 13.01 -16.66 15.72
N VAL A 795 13.75 -17.49 14.99
CA VAL A 795 15.01 -18.08 15.42
C VAL A 795 16.11 -17.62 14.48
N TYR A 796 17.25 -17.27 15.08
CA TYR A 796 18.38 -16.62 14.42
C TYR A 796 19.68 -17.44 14.53
N ASP A 797 20.55 -17.26 13.54
CA ASP A 797 21.97 -17.68 13.59
C ASP A 797 22.84 -16.70 14.40
N GLU A 798 24.15 -16.98 14.53
CA GLU A 798 25.13 -16.10 15.19
C GLU A 798 25.24 -14.71 14.53
N ARG A 799 24.90 -14.58 13.24
CA ARG A 799 24.96 -13.32 12.48
C ARG A 799 23.70 -12.48 12.62
N GLY A 800 22.62 -13.06 13.17
CA GLY A 800 21.32 -12.44 13.28
C GLY A 800 20.43 -12.59 12.05
N ASN A 801 20.75 -13.49 11.13
CA ASN A 801 19.84 -13.90 10.05
C ASN A 801 18.73 -14.77 10.63
N ALA A 802 17.48 -14.54 10.24
CA ALA A 802 16.39 -15.46 10.56
C ALA A 802 16.55 -16.77 9.77
N ILE A 803 16.51 -17.90 10.47
CA ILE A 803 16.61 -19.27 9.89
C ILE A 803 15.31 -20.07 10.02
N GLY A 804 14.33 -19.56 10.77
CA GLY A 804 13.03 -20.17 10.94
C GLY A 804 12.15 -19.42 11.93
N TYR A 805 10.94 -19.93 12.17
CA TYR A 805 9.94 -19.34 13.07
C TYR A 805 9.32 -20.38 14.01
N LEU A 806 8.87 -19.91 15.17
CA LEU A 806 8.31 -20.70 16.27
C LEU A 806 6.81 -20.98 16.03
N THR A 807 6.40 -22.23 16.12
CA THR A 807 5.00 -22.66 16.08
C THR A 807 4.35 -22.60 17.47
N LYS A 808 3.02 -22.74 17.53
CA LYS A 808 2.29 -22.73 18.82
C LYS A 808 2.69 -23.84 19.81
N ASN A 809 3.29 -24.94 19.35
CA ASN A 809 3.77 -26.04 20.20
C ASN A 809 5.31 -26.06 20.40
N GLY A 810 6.00 -24.97 20.02
CA GLY A 810 7.45 -24.80 20.22
C GLY A 810 8.34 -25.51 19.21
N THR A 811 7.77 -26.16 18.19
CA THR A 811 8.52 -26.60 17.01
C THR A 811 9.05 -25.37 16.27
N VAL A 812 10.20 -25.51 15.60
CA VAL A 812 10.70 -24.47 14.69
C VAL A 812 10.65 -24.99 13.27
N MET A 813 9.94 -24.25 12.43
CA MET A 813 9.89 -24.51 11.00
C MET A 813 10.83 -23.53 10.29
N ASP A 814 11.53 -23.98 9.25
CA ASP A 814 12.14 -23.04 8.31
C ASP A 814 11.07 -22.36 7.44
N PHE A 815 11.49 -21.45 6.57
CA PHE A 815 10.57 -20.69 5.74
C PHE A 815 10.03 -21.44 4.52
N VAL A 816 10.65 -22.55 4.09
CA VAL A 816 10.09 -23.42 3.05
C VAL A 816 9.05 -24.39 3.64
N GLY A 817 9.12 -24.69 4.93
CA GLY A 817 8.12 -25.42 5.71
C GLY A 817 8.65 -26.70 6.38
N GLN A 818 9.96 -26.91 6.44
CA GLN A 818 10.56 -28.09 7.06
C GLN A 818 10.75 -27.89 8.57
N ASN A 819 10.54 -28.96 9.35
CA ASN A 819 10.78 -28.97 10.79
C ASN A 819 12.29 -29.11 11.06
N ILE A 820 12.93 -28.01 11.45
CA ILE A 820 14.39 -27.95 11.74
C ILE A 820 14.73 -28.23 13.22
N GLY A 821 13.74 -28.49 14.07
CA GLY A 821 13.93 -28.89 15.47
C GLY A 821 12.87 -28.33 16.42
N LYS A 822 13.17 -28.35 17.72
CA LYS A 822 12.30 -27.79 18.77
C LYS A 822 13.05 -26.76 19.62
N ALA A 823 12.32 -25.76 20.11
CA ALA A 823 12.80 -24.85 21.13
C ALA A 823 12.85 -25.50 22.52
N ASP A 824 13.96 -25.32 23.25
CA ASP A 824 14.05 -25.40 24.71
C ASP A 824 14.42 -24.01 25.24
N ARG A 825 13.53 -23.37 25.99
CA ARG A 825 13.65 -22.01 26.54
C ARG A 825 14.01 -20.96 25.48
N GLY A 826 13.55 -21.18 24.25
CA GLY A 826 13.84 -20.34 23.08
C GLY A 826 15.21 -20.54 22.44
N PHE A 827 15.92 -21.64 22.72
CA PHE A 827 17.08 -22.10 21.94
C PHE A 827 16.65 -23.24 21.01
N LEU A 828 17.02 -23.20 19.73
CA LEU A 828 16.67 -24.23 18.76
C LEU A 828 17.65 -25.40 18.82
N VAL A 829 17.12 -26.56 19.19
CA VAL A 829 17.81 -27.85 19.22
C VAL A 829 17.31 -28.71 18.06
N SER A 830 18.21 -29.17 17.21
CA SER A 830 17.92 -30.06 16.08
C SER A 830 17.52 -31.46 16.53
N ARG A 831 17.03 -32.30 15.59
CA ARG A 831 16.70 -33.72 15.86
C ARG A 831 17.91 -34.50 16.42
N GLU A 832 19.12 -34.17 16.00
CA GLU A 832 20.38 -34.77 16.48
C GLU A 832 20.84 -34.23 17.85
N GLY A 833 20.08 -33.32 18.47
CA GLY A 833 20.44 -32.69 19.75
C GLY A 833 21.45 -31.54 19.64
N ARG A 834 21.71 -31.01 18.42
CA ARG A 834 22.65 -29.90 18.21
C ARG A 834 21.96 -28.55 18.42
N LEU A 835 22.63 -27.63 19.10
CA LEU A 835 22.25 -26.22 19.10
C LEU A 835 22.55 -25.61 17.73
N ILE A 836 21.55 -25.05 17.05
CA ILE A 836 21.71 -24.45 15.70
C ILE A 836 21.18 -23.01 15.58
N GLY A 837 20.47 -22.49 16.59
CA GLY A 837 19.99 -21.11 16.60
C GLY A 837 19.36 -20.69 17.94
N ARG A 838 18.98 -19.41 18.06
CA ARG A 838 18.25 -18.88 19.24
C ARG A 838 17.19 -17.85 18.85
N GLY A 839 16.10 -17.81 19.62
CA GLY A 839 15.16 -16.70 19.63
C GLY A 839 15.74 -15.46 20.33
N ASN A 840 15.25 -14.29 19.93
CA ASN A 840 15.84 -13.00 20.26
C ASN A 840 15.48 -12.51 21.69
N ARG A 841 16.50 -12.12 22.49
CA ARG A 841 16.38 -11.50 23.84
C ARG A 841 17.69 -10.83 24.26
N ASP A 842 17.76 -10.28 25.48
CA ASP A 842 19.00 -9.75 26.07
C ASP A 842 20.04 -10.86 26.34
N TYR A 843 21.10 -10.87 25.53
CA TYR A 843 22.25 -11.77 25.64
C TYR A 843 23.49 -11.12 26.25
N PHE A 844 23.40 -9.90 26.80
CA PHE A 844 24.52 -9.25 27.48
C PHE A 844 24.73 -9.79 28.90
N VAL A 845 25.95 -10.27 29.18
CA VAL A 845 26.39 -10.60 30.55
C VAL A 845 26.69 -9.30 31.28
N ARG A 846 26.21 -9.19 32.53
CA ARG A 846 26.51 -8.06 33.41
C ARG A 846 27.20 -8.51 34.71
N ASP A 847 28.03 -7.64 35.28
CA ASP A 847 28.67 -7.85 36.58
C ASP A 847 27.72 -7.55 37.76
N LYS A 848 28.23 -7.62 39.00
CA LYS A 848 27.45 -7.34 40.22
C LYS A 848 27.09 -5.87 40.41
N GLN A 849 27.56 -4.98 39.53
CA GLN A 849 27.32 -3.55 39.48
C GLN A 849 26.47 -3.17 38.24
N ASN A 850 25.95 -4.17 37.52
CA ASN A 850 25.21 -4.06 36.27
C ASN A 850 26.00 -3.43 35.10
N ASN A 851 27.34 -3.44 35.13
CA ASN A 851 28.15 -3.10 33.96
C ASN A 851 28.11 -4.25 32.96
N VAL A 852 27.91 -3.97 31.67
CA VAL A 852 28.00 -4.98 30.61
C VAL A 852 29.45 -5.42 30.42
N LEU A 853 29.64 -6.74 30.32
CA LEU A 853 30.91 -7.37 30.00
C LEU A 853 31.00 -7.69 28.50
N GLY A 854 29.92 -8.20 27.91
CA GLY A 854 29.83 -8.56 26.48
C GLY A 854 28.60 -9.40 26.15
N GLU A 855 28.34 -9.65 24.87
CA GLU A 855 27.25 -10.52 24.38
C GLU A 855 27.70 -12.00 24.41
N ILE A 856 26.83 -12.91 24.88
CA ILE A 856 27.05 -14.36 24.76
C ILE A 856 26.75 -14.80 23.32
N LEU A 857 27.61 -15.63 22.72
CA LEU A 857 27.38 -16.34 21.44
C LEU A 857 26.73 -17.73 21.64
N LEU A 858 26.12 -18.33 20.61
CA LEU A 858 25.67 -19.74 20.65
C LEU A 858 26.82 -20.71 20.99
N THR A 859 28.06 -20.34 20.67
CA THR A 859 29.28 -21.04 21.08
C THR A 859 29.64 -20.92 22.57
N ASN A 860 28.78 -20.33 23.41
CA ASN A 860 29.00 -20.03 24.85
C ASN A 860 30.26 -19.20 25.14
N LYS A 861 30.78 -18.48 24.14
CA LYS A 861 31.81 -17.44 24.29
C LYS A 861 31.17 -16.10 24.58
N VAL A 862 31.88 -15.21 25.27
CA VAL A 862 31.45 -13.82 25.52
C VAL A 862 32.35 -12.88 24.72
N VAL A 863 31.72 -12.01 23.92
CA VAL A 863 32.40 -11.07 23.02
C VAL A 863 32.13 -9.64 23.48
N ALA A 864 33.18 -8.85 23.62
CA ALA A 864 33.12 -7.42 23.97
C ALA A 864 32.74 -6.55 22.74
N THR A 865 32.46 -5.27 22.97
CA THR A 865 31.99 -4.33 21.94
C THR A 865 33.01 -4.02 20.84
N ASP A 866 34.28 -4.33 21.08
CA ASP A 866 35.39 -4.26 20.11
C ASP A 866 35.53 -5.54 19.24
N GLY A 867 34.69 -6.54 19.47
CA GLY A 867 34.71 -7.83 18.78
C GLY A 867 35.65 -8.88 19.40
N ASN A 868 36.38 -8.57 20.49
CA ASN A 868 37.27 -9.52 21.13
C ASN A 868 36.52 -10.53 22.02
N ILE A 869 36.93 -11.80 21.97
CA ILE A 869 36.45 -12.84 22.89
C ILE A 869 37.16 -12.64 24.23
N ILE A 870 36.42 -12.23 25.26
CA ILE A 870 36.97 -11.91 26.60
C ILE A 870 36.78 -13.03 27.63
N ALA A 871 35.81 -13.93 27.42
CA ALA A 871 35.47 -14.97 28.38
C ALA A 871 34.71 -16.15 27.73
N THR A 872 34.58 -17.24 28.49
CA THR A 872 33.71 -18.39 28.17
C THR A 872 32.75 -18.67 29.33
N VAL A 873 31.53 -19.10 29.01
CA VAL A 873 30.48 -19.47 29.95
C VAL A 873 30.56 -20.98 30.26
N SER A 874 30.58 -21.35 31.53
CA SER A 874 30.57 -22.75 31.97
C SER A 874 29.16 -23.38 31.96
N ASN A 875 29.10 -24.70 32.12
CA ASN A 875 27.83 -25.43 32.34
C ASN A 875 27.09 -25.02 33.65
N SER A 876 27.73 -24.27 34.55
CA SER A 876 27.12 -23.66 35.74
C SER A 876 26.66 -22.21 35.52
N GLY A 877 26.95 -21.61 34.35
CA GLY A 877 26.72 -20.20 34.05
C GLY A 877 27.82 -19.27 34.53
N ASP A 878 28.91 -19.77 35.12
CA ASP A 878 30.05 -18.92 35.50
C ASP A 878 30.71 -18.36 34.23
N VAL A 879 30.99 -17.06 34.21
CA VAL A 879 31.72 -16.41 33.11
C VAL A 879 33.16 -16.19 33.55
N ARG A 880 34.12 -16.85 32.88
CA ARG A 880 35.56 -16.79 33.20
C ARG A 880 36.39 -16.33 32.02
N ASP A 881 37.41 -15.51 32.30
CA ASP A 881 38.45 -15.16 31.33
C ASP A 881 39.41 -16.35 31.06
N ASP A 882 40.35 -16.17 30.14
CA ASP A 882 41.35 -17.18 29.75
C ASP A 882 42.29 -17.58 30.90
N THR A 883 42.49 -16.69 31.88
CA THR A 883 43.21 -16.99 33.12
C THR A 883 42.38 -17.81 34.13
N GLY A 884 41.10 -18.04 33.85
CA GLY A 884 40.16 -18.74 34.71
C GLY A 884 39.54 -17.85 35.80
N LYS A 885 39.81 -16.55 35.81
CA LYS A 885 39.24 -15.59 36.76
C LYS A 885 37.79 -15.32 36.40
N MET A 886 36.93 -15.35 37.41
CA MET A 886 35.49 -15.10 37.26
C MET A 886 35.23 -13.59 37.03
N LEU A 887 34.55 -13.27 35.93
CA LEU A 887 34.11 -11.91 35.59
C LEU A 887 32.64 -11.66 35.96
N GLY A 888 31.78 -12.67 35.78
CA GLY A 888 30.34 -12.55 35.98
C GLY A 888 29.63 -13.90 35.98
N VAL A 889 28.29 -13.87 35.89
CA VAL A 889 27.42 -15.06 35.81
C VAL A 889 26.35 -14.82 34.76
N ALA A 890 26.19 -15.74 33.81
CA ALA A 890 25.14 -15.72 32.80
C ALA A 890 23.81 -16.22 33.40
N LYS A 891 22.70 -15.53 33.11
CA LYS A 891 21.36 -15.91 33.62
C LYS A 891 20.82 -17.16 32.90
N PRO A 892 19.92 -17.97 33.50
CA PRO A 892 19.50 -19.28 32.96
C PRO A 892 18.77 -19.30 31.59
N LEU A 893 18.45 -18.12 31.03
CA LEU A 893 17.89 -17.95 29.68
C LEU A 893 18.90 -17.39 28.66
N GLN A 894 20.11 -17.00 29.07
CA GLN A 894 21.10 -16.37 28.20
C GLN A 894 22.09 -17.38 27.58
N TYR A 895 22.24 -18.57 28.16
CA TYR A 895 23.14 -19.61 27.66
C TYR A 895 22.43 -20.96 27.59
N TYR A 896 22.99 -21.89 26.81
CA TYR A 896 22.46 -23.24 26.66
C TYR A 896 23.53 -24.30 26.95
N VAL A 897 23.15 -25.35 27.68
CA VAL A 897 24.04 -26.47 28.02
C VAL A 897 23.64 -27.69 27.21
N ILE A 898 24.46 -28.06 26.24
CA ILE A 898 24.27 -29.29 25.46
C ILE A 898 24.50 -30.48 26.39
N LYS A 899 23.51 -31.36 26.51
CA LYS A 899 23.64 -32.65 27.21
C LYS A 899 24.26 -33.66 26.24
N GLU A 900 25.57 -33.89 26.37
CA GLU A 900 26.30 -34.79 25.48
C GLU A 900 25.66 -36.18 25.39
N GLY A 901 25.60 -36.74 24.18
CA GLY A 901 25.20 -38.12 23.93
C GLY A 901 23.70 -38.44 24.10
N GLN A 902 22.83 -37.47 24.41
CA GLN A 902 21.38 -37.70 24.50
C GLN A 902 20.58 -36.80 23.56
N ALA A 903 20.14 -37.37 22.43
CA ALA A 903 19.05 -36.81 21.64
C ALA A 903 17.83 -36.55 22.54
N PRO A 904 17.14 -35.40 22.41
CA PRO A 904 15.98 -35.05 23.25
C PRO A 904 14.90 -36.14 23.24
N ALA A 905 14.10 -36.22 24.31
CA ALA A 905 13.03 -37.23 24.40
C ALA A 905 12.00 -37.12 23.25
N TRP A 906 11.72 -35.90 22.78
CA TRP A 906 10.86 -35.65 21.61
C TRP A 906 11.50 -36.10 20.29
N ALA A 907 12.83 -36.11 20.19
CA ALA A 907 13.57 -36.53 18.99
C ALA A 907 13.76 -38.06 18.90
N LYS A 908 13.16 -38.82 19.82
CA LYS A 908 13.19 -40.29 19.85
C LYS A 908 11.86 -40.94 19.46
N GLN A 909 10.84 -40.15 19.16
CA GLN A 909 9.67 -40.64 18.46
C GLN A 909 10.00 -40.72 16.96
N PRO A 910 9.81 -41.87 16.29
CA PRO A 910 9.77 -41.88 14.83
C PRO A 910 8.58 -41.02 14.35
N ASP A 911 8.63 -40.53 13.11
CA ASP A 911 7.56 -39.74 12.51
C ASP A 911 6.31 -40.61 12.22
N SER A 912 5.55 -40.95 13.27
CA SER A 912 4.12 -41.19 13.11
C SER A 912 3.50 -39.89 12.56
N PRO A 913 2.74 -39.93 11.46
CA PRO A 913 2.08 -38.72 10.96
C PRO A 913 1.17 -38.17 12.05
N ILE A 914 1.34 -36.88 12.37
CA ILE A 914 0.51 -36.19 13.35
C ILE A 914 -0.90 -36.10 12.76
N GLN A 915 -1.77 -37.01 13.16
CA GLN A 915 -3.20 -36.82 12.96
C GLN A 915 -3.60 -35.60 13.77
N VAL A 916 -4.00 -34.54 13.05
CA VAL A 916 -4.62 -33.37 13.66
C VAL A 916 -6.02 -33.81 14.09
N GLU A 917 -6.17 -34.09 15.38
CA GLU A 917 -7.49 -34.35 15.97
C GLU A 917 -8.42 -33.19 15.63
N PRO A 918 -9.61 -33.44 15.04
CA PRO A 918 -10.57 -32.38 14.78
C PRO A 918 -10.99 -31.71 16.08
N ILE A 919 -10.97 -30.38 16.10
CA ILE A 919 -11.54 -29.62 17.23
C ILE A 919 -13.03 -29.95 17.33
N GLU A 920 -13.46 -30.46 18.48
CA GLU A 920 -14.85 -30.83 18.75
C GLU A 920 -15.82 -29.66 18.46
N THR A 921 -16.63 -29.81 17.41
CA THR A 921 -17.89 -29.09 17.28
C THR A 921 -18.97 -29.82 18.07
N PRO A 922 -19.80 -29.14 18.88
CA PRO A 922 -20.91 -29.77 19.57
C PRO A 922 -21.85 -30.54 18.63
N GLU A 923 -22.38 -31.65 19.12
CA GLU A 923 -23.12 -32.67 18.37
C GLU A 923 -24.29 -32.16 17.52
N PRO A 924 -24.43 -32.62 16.27
CA PRO A 924 -25.72 -33.02 15.72
C PRO A 924 -26.05 -34.46 16.15
N VAL A 925 -27.24 -34.67 16.72
CA VAL A 925 -27.70 -35.98 17.20
C VAL A 925 -28.05 -36.92 16.03
N GLY A 926 -27.57 -38.18 16.05
CA GLY A 926 -28.23 -39.26 15.30
C GLY A 926 -27.41 -40.46 14.82
N GLU A 927 -27.40 -41.54 15.63
CA GLU A 927 -27.32 -42.96 15.23
C GLU A 927 -25.99 -43.55 14.69
N GLU A 928 -25.97 -44.89 14.54
CA GLU A 928 -24.83 -45.78 14.79
C GLU A 928 -24.50 -46.73 13.60
N PRO A 929 -23.46 -47.62 13.65
CA PRO A 929 -22.58 -47.83 12.51
C PRO A 929 -22.81 -49.10 11.67
N LEU A 930 -22.22 -49.10 10.47
CA LEU A 930 -21.96 -50.30 9.66
C LEU A 930 -20.45 -50.51 9.41
N LYS A 931 -20.06 -51.76 9.18
CA LYS A 931 -18.68 -52.24 9.29
C LYS A 931 -17.86 -52.01 8.01
N SER A 932 -16.56 -51.75 8.19
CA SER A 932 -15.58 -51.71 7.12
C SER A 932 -15.20 -53.10 6.62
N HIS A 933 -15.11 -53.23 5.29
CA HIS A 933 -14.07 -53.95 4.56
C HIS A 933 -14.11 -53.43 3.11
N SER A 934 -13.13 -52.59 2.75
CA SER A 934 -12.90 -52.12 1.38
C SER A 934 -11.47 -52.50 1.03
N GLN A 935 -11.32 -53.46 0.10
CA GLN A 935 -10.02 -53.78 -0.48
C GLN A 935 -9.60 -52.64 -1.39
N GLU A 936 -8.30 -52.34 -1.44
CA GLU A 936 -7.79 -51.18 -2.17
C GLU A 936 -7.70 -51.50 -3.68
N VAL A 937 -8.11 -50.53 -4.50
CA VAL A 937 -8.07 -50.60 -5.96
C VAL A 937 -6.69 -50.13 -6.42
N ILE A 938 -5.94 -51.02 -7.09
CA ILE A 938 -4.55 -50.78 -7.50
C ILE A 938 -4.39 -50.45 -8.99
N GLY A 939 -5.48 -50.50 -9.75
CA GLY A 939 -5.50 -50.17 -11.18
C GLY A 939 -6.90 -50.31 -11.77
N ILE A 940 -7.03 -49.98 -13.06
CA ILE A 940 -8.28 -50.13 -13.80
C ILE A 940 -8.11 -51.03 -15.02
N VAL A 941 -9.21 -51.64 -15.44
CA VAL A 941 -9.28 -52.56 -16.58
C VAL A 941 -10.09 -51.93 -17.70
N VAL A 942 -9.48 -51.89 -18.89
CA VAL A 942 -9.98 -51.14 -20.04
C VAL A 942 -10.01 -52.05 -21.27
N SER A 943 -11.12 -52.08 -22.00
CA SER A 943 -11.26 -52.85 -23.23
C SER A 943 -10.31 -52.36 -24.33
N PRO A 944 -10.03 -53.16 -25.38
CA PRO A 944 -9.18 -52.75 -26.51
C PRO A 944 -9.64 -51.48 -27.25
N GLU A 945 -10.92 -51.09 -27.10
CA GLU A 945 -11.49 -49.85 -27.65
C GLU A 945 -11.41 -48.65 -26.68
N GLY A 946 -10.75 -48.80 -25.53
CA GLY A 946 -10.61 -47.73 -24.52
C GLY A 946 -11.81 -47.58 -23.58
N ARG A 947 -12.68 -48.59 -23.46
CA ARG A 947 -13.83 -48.54 -22.55
C ARG A 947 -13.52 -49.20 -21.22
N TYR A 948 -13.70 -48.46 -20.13
CA TYR A 948 -13.62 -49.00 -18.76
C TYR A 948 -14.56 -50.21 -18.56
N LEU A 949 -14.03 -51.28 -17.96
CA LEU A 949 -14.72 -52.54 -17.66
C LEU A 949 -14.85 -52.78 -16.15
N GLY A 950 -13.80 -52.51 -15.37
CA GLY A 950 -13.77 -52.81 -13.95
C GLY A 950 -12.51 -52.34 -13.22
N ASP A 951 -12.57 -52.35 -11.90
CA ASP A 951 -11.49 -51.98 -10.97
C ASP A 951 -10.67 -53.22 -10.64
N LEU A 952 -9.33 -53.12 -10.66
CA LEU A 952 -8.42 -54.18 -10.23
C LEU A 952 -8.11 -54.01 -8.74
N LEU A 953 -8.46 -55.00 -7.94
CA LEU A 953 -8.15 -55.06 -6.51
C LEU A 953 -6.73 -55.58 -6.26
N GLU A 954 -6.13 -55.23 -5.11
CA GLU A 954 -4.77 -55.63 -4.70
C GLU A 954 -4.49 -57.15 -4.78
N ASN A 955 -5.54 -57.98 -4.67
CA ASN A 955 -5.44 -59.44 -4.77
C ASN A 955 -5.49 -60.00 -6.21
N GLY A 956 -5.51 -59.14 -7.24
CA GLY A 956 -5.56 -59.53 -8.65
C GLY A 956 -6.97 -59.75 -9.21
N ILE A 957 -8.03 -59.58 -8.42
CA ILE A 957 -9.43 -59.76 -8.88
C ILE A 957 -9.95 -58.47 -9.51
N ILE A 958 -10.66 -58.60 -10.63
CA ILE A 958 -11.30 -57.49 -11.36
C ILE A 958 -12.80 -57.47 -11.05
N ILE A 959 -13.30 -56.36 -10.51
CA ILE A 959 -14.72 -56.16 -10.21
C ILE A 959 -15.35 -55.12 -11.14
N ASP A 960 -16.61 -55.31 -11.55
CA ASP A 960 -17.37 -54.29 -12.27
C ASP A 960 -17.73 -53.08 -11.38
N ALA A 961 -18.24 -52.00 -11.98
CA ALA A 961 -18.69 -50.80 -11.28
C ALA A 961 -19.87 -51.01 -10.29
N THR A 962 -20.38 -52.23 -10.15
CA THR A 962 -21.38 -52.63 -9.15
C THR A 962 -20.84 -53.62 -8.11
N GLY A 963 -19.55 -53.99 -8.20
CA GLY A 963 -18.85 -54.85 -7.25
C GLY A 963 -18.88 -56.35 -7.56
N ASN A 964 -19.34 -56.77 -8.75
CA ASN A 964 -19.30 -58.20 -9.13
C ASN A 964 -17.93 -58.54 -9.73
N GLU A 965 -17.35 -59.68 -9.34
CA GLU A 965 -16.18 -60.25 -10.01
C GLU A 965 -16.49 -60.58 -11.48
N ILE A 966 -15.75 -59.96 -12.40
CA ILE A 966 -15.85 -60.17 -13.85
C ILE A 966 -14.61 -60.84 -14.45
N GLY A 967 -13.49 -60.87 -13.72
CA GLY A 967 -12.22 -61.38 -14.21
C GLY A 967 -11.09 -61.31 -13.19
N HIS A 968 -9.87 -61.59 -13.65
CA HIS A 968 -8.62 -61.44 -12.89
C HIS A 968 -7.46 -60.98 -13.77
N GLU A 969 -6.40 -60.47 -13.14
CA GLU A 969 -5.11 -60.19 -13.76
C GLU A 969 -4.28 -61.48 -13.93
N GLU A 970 -3.70 -61.68 -15.11
CA GLU A 970 -2.59 -62.61 -15.27
C GLU A 970 -1.51 -62.03 -16.21
N ASN A 971 -0.28 -61.90 -15.70
CA ASN A 971 0.89 -61.38 -16.42
C ASN A 971 0.73 -59.98 -17.03
N GLY A 972 -0.09 -59.11 -16.42
CA GLY A 972 -0.36 -57.73 -16.84
C GLY A 972 -1.50 -57.58 -17.85
N VAL A 973 -2.32 -58.62 -18.06
CA VAL A 973 -3.48 -58.61 -18.95
C VAL A 973 -4.73 -59.04 -18.17
N ALA A 974 -5.89 -58.45 -18.48
CA ALA A 974 -7.14 -58.81 -17.84
C ALA A 974 -7.85 -59.94 -18.58
N LEU A 975 -8.15 -61.02 -17.85
CA LEU A 975 -8.90 -62.18 -18.32
C LEU A 975 -10.28 -62.21 -17.67
N ASP A 976 -11.32 -62.61 -18.40
CA ASP A 976 -12.62 -62.92 -17.80
C ASP A 976 -12.57 -64.19 -16.93
N ILE A 977 -13.64 -64.45 -16.18
CA ILE A 977 -13.84 -65.69 -15.40
C ILE A 977 -13.83 -66.99 -16.24
N SER A 978 -13.71 -66.92 -17.57
CA SER A 978 -13.58 -68.05 -18.49
C SER A 978 -12.19 -68.13 -19.17
N GLY A 979 -11.26 -67.21 -18.86
CA GLY A 979 -9.90 -67.16 -19.40
C GLY A 979 -9.75 -66.42 -20.73
N ASN A 980 -10.74 -65.67 -21.20
CA ASN A 980 -10.61 -64.85 -22.42
C ASN A 980 -10.06 -63.46 -22.07
N VAL A 981 -9.16 -62.91 -22.89
CA VAL A 981 -8.71 -61.51 -22.73
C VAL A 981 -9.88 -60.54 -22.93
N ILE A 982 -10.18 -59.75 -21.89
CA ILE A 982 -11.20 -58.70 -21.92
C ILE A 982 -10.61 -57.30 -21.99
N GLY A 983 -9.37 -57.09 -21.53
CA GLY A 983 -8.78 -55.76 -21.52
C GLY A 983 -7.29 -55.70 -21.19
N SER A 984 -6.74 -54.50 -21.32
CA SER A 984 -5.46 -54.11 -20.73
C SER A 984 -5.66 -53.52 -19.35
N ILE A 985 -4.60 -53.55 -18.53
CA ILE A 985 -4.60 -53.09 -17.15
C ILE A 985 -3.70 -51.87 -17.04
N GLU A 986 -4.22 -50.81 -16.43
CA GLU A 986 -3.49 -49.57 -16.17
C GLU A 986 -3.30 -49.41 -14.65
N SER A 987 -2.05 -49.46 -14.20
CA SER A 987 -1.62 -49.34 -12.80
C SER A 987 -0.25 -48.66 -12.70
N ALA A 988 0.07 -48.10 -11.52
CA ALA A 988 1.24 -47.24 -11.33
C ALA A 988 2.53 -48.01 -10.98
N ASP A 989 3.65 -47.55 -11.56
CA ASP A 989 5.06 -47.89 -11.28
C ASP A 989 5.53 -49.36 -11.34
N LYS A 990 6.45 -49.65 -12.28
CA LYS A 990 7.38 -50.79 -12.23
C LYS A 990 8.83 -50.28 -12.17
N LYS A 991 9.62 -50.82 -11.23
CA LYS A 991 11.05 -50.48 -11.02
C LYS A 991 11.97 -51.60 -11.49
N GLU A 992 13.17 -51.25 -11.97
CA GLU A 992 14.32 -52.16 -12.12
C GLU A 992 15.59 -51.53 -11.51
N GLU A 993 16.54 -52.35 -11.05
CA GLU A 993 17.76 -51.95 -10.31
C GLU A 993 19.07 -52.25 -11.07
N LYS A 994 20.16 -51.49 -10.82
CA LYS A 994 21.55 -52.01 -10.81
C LYS A 994 22.69 -51.08 -10.28
N GLU A 995 23.39 -51.64 -9.29
CA GLU A 995 24.80 -51.52 -8.81
C GLU A 995 25.76 -50.33 -9.15
N ILE A 996 26.05 -49.55 -8.11
CA ILE A 996 27.37 -49.19 -7.50
C ILE A 996 28.67 -49.13 -8.36
N GLN A 997 29.33 -47.95 -8.36
CA GLN A 997 30.80 -47.82 -8.11
C GLN A 997 31.24 -46.38 -7.70
N LYS A 998 32.41 -46.24 -7.04
CA LYS A 998 33.03 -44.95 -6.60
C LYS A 998 34.56 -45.02 -6.73
N PRO A 999 35.25 -43.91 -7.07
CA PRO A 999 36.12 -43.27 -6.05
C PRO A 999 36.33 -41.72 -6.15
N LYS A 1000 36.48 -41.08 -4.96
CA LYS A 1000 37.53 -40.10 -4.54
C LYS A 1000 38.47 -39.48 -5.62
N ILE A 1001 38.89 -38.20 -5.63
CA ILE A 1001 38.70 -36.92 -4.84
C ILE A 1001 39.15 -35.72 -5.77
N GLU A 1002 39.44 -34.42 -5.48
CA GLU A 1002 39.61 -33.47 -4.32
C GLU A 1002 38.89 -32.09 -4.61
N THR A 1003 39.35 -30.95 -4.06
CA THR A 1003 38.89 -29.53 -4.26
C THR A 1003 40.12 -28.56 -4.22
N PRO A 1004 40.06 -27.24 -4.57
CA PRO A 1004 38.90 -26.35 -4.80
C PRO A 1004 38.96 -25.36 -6.02
N SER A 1005 37.87 -24.57 -6.15
CA SER A 1005 37.75 -23.22 -6.75
C SER A 1005 38.11 -22.94 -8.22
N THR A 1006 37.09 -22.73 -9.06
CA THR A 1006 36.85 -21.50 -9.85
C THR A 1006 35.38 -21.44 -10.34
N MET A 1007 34.91 -20.26 -10.76
CA MET A 1007 33.66 -20.11 -11.53
C MET A 1007 33.87 -20.50 -13.01
N PHE A 1008 32.76 -20.53 -13.78
CA PHE A 1008 32.61 -20.86 -15.20
C PHE A 1008 32.65 -22.35 -15.55
N LEU A 1009 31.62 -22.79 -16.28
CA LEU A 1009 31.58 -24.07 -17.00
C LEU A 1009 32.28 -23.93 -18.37
N PRO A 1010 32.82 -25.01 -18.97
CA PRO A 1010 33.42 -24.96 -20.30
C PRO A 1010 32.41 -24.62 -21.41
N PRO A 1011 32.87 -24.16 -22.60
CA PRO A 1011 32.00 -23.78 -23.72
C PRO A 1011 31.13 -24.91 -24.29
N ASP A 1012 31.51 -26.16 -24.05
CA ASP A 1012 31.05 -27.34 -24.79
C ASP A 1012 29.65 -27.85 -24.36
N ALA A 1013 28.97 -27.13 -23.45
CA ALA A 1013 27.64 -27.46 -22.95
C ALA A 1013 26.50 -27.17 -23.96
N TYR A 1014 26.79 -26.51 -25.08
CA TYR A 1014 25.83 -26.26 -26.17
C TYR A 1014 26.11 -27.18 -27.35
N GLY A 1015 25.30 -28.24 -27.48
CA GLY A 1015 25.48 -29.25 -28.54
C GLY A 1015 25.31 -28.67 -29.95
N THR A 1016 26.35 -28.83 -30.77
CA THR A 1016 26.32 -28.49 -32.21
C THR A 1016 25.62 -29.60 -32.99
N SER A 1017 24.45 -29.30 -33.59
CA SER A 1017 23.77 -30.22 -34.51
C SER A 1017 23.17 -29.48 -35.71
N ASP A 1018 23.72 -29.73 -36.90
CA ASP A 1018 23.35 -29.06 -38.14
C ASP A 1018 22.07 -29.66 -38.77
N GLN A 1019 20.94 -29.65 -38.06
CA GLN A 1019 19.65 -30.17 -38.56
C GLN A 1019 18.48 -29.20 -38.32
N PRO A 1020 17.58 -28.97 -39.31
CA PRO A 1020 16.86 -27.69 -39.40
C PRO A 1020 15.50 -27.65 -38.69
N THR A 1021 15.15 -28.67 -37.90
CA THR A 1021 13.76 -28.98 -37.52
C THR A 1021 13.37 -28.60 -36.10
N ASN A 1022 14.23 -27.93 -35.33
CA ASN A 1022 13.87 -27.44 -34.00
C ASN A 1022 14.43 -26.04 -33.74
N LEU A 1023 13.53 -25.06 -33.54
CA LEU A 1023 13.87 -23.66 -33.25
C LEU A 1023 13.39 -23.32 -31.84
N GLY A 1024 14.31 -22.91 -30.97
CA GLY A 1024 13.96 -22.36 -29.68
C GLY A 1024 13.17 -21.04 -29.81
N PRO A 1025 12.45 -20.59 -28.76
CA PRO A 1025 11.46 -19.50 -28.83
C PRO A 1025 12.00 -18.11 -29.22
N GLY A 1026 13.31 -17.94 -29.42
CA GLY A 1026 13.92 -16.74 -30.00
C GLY A 1026 14.17 -16.79 -31.52
N GLY A 1027 13.97 -17.93 -32.18
CA GLY A 1027 14.06 -18.07 -33.65
C GLY A 1027 15.47 -18.05 -34.25
N GLY A 1028 16.53 -18.18 -33.45
CA GLY A 1028 17.93 -18.24 -33.90
C GLY A 1028 18.65 -19.54 -33.52
N HIS A 1029 19.83 -19.76 -34.09
CA HIS A 1029 20.72 -20.88 -33.73
C HIS A 1029 21.99 -20.34 -33.05
N GLY A 1030 22.02 -20.42 -31.72
CA GLY A 1030 23.15 -19.99 -30.89
C GLY A 1030 23.03 -18.56 -30.33
N PRO A 1031 23.90 -18.17 -29.36
CA PRO A 1031 23.72 -16.94 -28.60
C PRO A 1031 24.43 -15.74 -29.24
N GLY A 1032 23.68 -14.75 -29.75
CA GLY A 1032 24.18 -13.38 -29.93
C GLY A 1032 23.78 -12.58 -31.17
N GLU A 1033 23.18 -13.19 -32.19
CA GLU A 1033 22.91 -12.49 -33.47
C GLU A 1033 21.56 -11.73 -33.50
N ARG A 1034 21.43 -10.81 -34.48
CA ARG A 1034 20.41 -9.74 -34.49
C ARG A 1034 19.23 -9.98 -35.44
N TYR A 1035 18.12 -9.30 -35.11
CA TYR A 1035 16.87 -9.25 -35.87
C TYR A 1035 17.04 -8.76 -37.33
N ASP A 1036 16.39 -9.42 -38.30
CA ASP A 1036 16.35 -9.01 -39.71
C ASP A 1036 15.21 -8.00 -39.99
N PRO A 1037 15.51 -6.74 -40.37
CA PRO A 1037 14.49 -5.73 -40.69
C PRO A 1037 13.73 -5.97 -42.01
N MET A 1038 14.27 -6.78 -42.92
CA MET A 1038 13.69 -6.95 -44.26
C MET A 1038 12.36 -7.73 -44.20
N ARG A 1039 12.23 -8.67 -43.27
CA ARG A 1039 11.00 -9.46 -43.07
C ARG A 1039 9.84 -8.68 -42.45
N SER A 1040 10.10 -7.73 -41.54
CA SER A 1040 9.03 -6.92 -40.94
C SER A 1040 8.39 -5.95 -41.94
N TYR A 1041 9.19 -5.42 -42.88
CA TYR A 1041 8.71 -4.60 -43.99
C TYR A 1041 7.77 -5.37 -44.93
N VAL A 1042 8.11 -6.62 -45.28
CA VAL A 1042 7.24 -7.47 -46.12
C VAL A 1042 5.91 -7.78 -45.41
N LEU A 1043 5.95 -8.04 -44.10
CA LEU A 1043 4.74 -8.36 -43.33
C LEU A 1043 3.79 -7.15 -43.21
N SER A 1044 4.31 -5.94 -42.98
CA SER A 1044 3.48 -4.73 -42.85
C SER A 1044 2.83 -4.32 -44.18
N GLN A 1045 3.51 -4.50 -45.32
CA GLN A 1045 2.92 -4.33 -46.65
C GLN A 1045 1.77 -5.32 -46.89
N ALA A 1046 1.95 -6.60 -46.51
CA ALA A 1046 0.93 -7.64 -46.64
C ALA A 1046 -0.27 -7.47 -45.69
N GLN A 1047 -0.14 -6.68 -44.62
CA GLN A 1047 -1.21 -6.30 -43.71
C GLN A 1047 -1.96 -5.05 -44.20
N ASN A 1048 -1.24 -3.98 -44.58
CA ASN A 1048 -1.85 -2.75 -45.10
C ASN A 1048 -2.74 -2.98 -46.33
N ALA A 1049 -2.35 -3.92 -47.20
CA ALA A 1049 -3.15 -4.34 -48.36
C ALA A 1049 -4.53 -4.95 -48.01
N ARG A 1050 -4.77 -5.35 -46.75
CA ARG A 1050 -6.04 -5.94 -46.28
C ARG A 1050 -6.98 -4.96 -45.58
N VAL A 1051 -6.50 -3.75 -45.26
CA VAL A 1051 -7.23 -2.76 -44.44
C VAL A 1051 -8.03 -1.76 -45.29
N GLY A 1052 -7.73 -1.63 -46.59
CA GLY A 1052 -8.27 -0.57 -47.45
C GLY A 1052 -9.78 -0.61 -47.72
N ASP A 1053 -10.40 -1.80 -47.80
CA ASP A 1053 -11.70 -1.99 -48.45
C ASP A 1053 -12.92 -2.18 -47.51
N VAL A 1054 -12.76 -2.06 -46.19
CA VAL A 1054 -13.84 -2.34 -45.22
C VAL A 1054 -14.46 -1.06 -44.62
N ARG A 1055 -15.79 -0.92 -44.70
CA ARG A 1055 -16.58 0.13 -44.04
C ARG A 1055 -17.74 -0.46 -43.24
N VAL A 1056 -18.08 0.17 -42.12
CA VAL A 1056 -19.03 -0.36 -41.12
C VAL A 1056 -20.42 0.30 -41.23
N GLY A 1057 -21.49 -0.50 -41.19
CA GLY A 1057 -22.88 -0.05 -41.14
C GLY A 1057 -23.43 0.15 -39.72
N LYS A 1058 -24.51 0.92 -39.56
CA LYS A 1058 -25.23 1.13 -38.29
C LYS A 1058 -26.58 0.40 -38.27
N LEU A 1059 -26.94 -0.16 -37.12
CA LEU A 1059 -28.31 -0.59 -36.79
C LEU A 1059 -29.07 0.51 -36.04
N THR A 1060 -30.41 0.43 -36.08
CA THR A 1060 -31.35 1.45 -35.57
C THR A 1060 -32.13 0.95 -34.34
N SER A 1061 -32.82 1.88 -33.65
CA SER A 1061 -32.92 1.89 -32.18
C SER A 1061 -34.16 1.25 -31.52
N ASN A 1062 -35.00 0.51 -32.24
CA ASN A 1062 -36.40 0.30 -31.84
C ASN A 1062 -36.83 -1.16 -31.56
N VAL A 1063 -35.94 -2.02 -31.04
CA VAL A 1063 -36.28 -3.37 -30.56
C VAL A 1063 -35.87 -3.52 -29.09
N LYS A 1064 -36.73 -4.13 -28.26
CA LYS A 1064 -36.40 -4.48 -26.86
C LYS A 1064 -35.75 -5.86 -26.80
N THR A 1065 -34.69 -6.00 -26.01
CA THR A 1065 -33.94 -7.25 -25.84
C THR A 1065 -34.74 -8.39 -25.18
N SER A 1066 -35.89 -8.11 -24.58
CA SER A 1066 -36.75 -9.09 -23.92
C SER A 1066 -37.72 -9.84 -24.86
N SER A 1067 -37.57 -9.72 -26.18
CA SER A 1067 -38.35 -10.45 -27.18
C SER A 1067 -37.48 -11.36 -28.06
N PHE A 1068 -36.41 -11.89 -27.47
CA PHE A 1068 -35.53 -12.90 -28.06
C PHE A 1068 -35.31 -13.99 -27.00
N ASP A 1069 -35.92 -15.14 -27.21
CA ASP A 1069 -35.96 -16.31 -26.33
C ASP A 1069 -35.06 -17.47 -26.81
N GLY A 1070 -34.29 -17.22 -27.88
CA GLY A 1070 -33.24 -18.12 -28.38
C GLY A 1070 -33.70 -19.23 -29.33
N TYR A 1071 -35.01 -19.51 -29.40
CA TYR A 1071 -35.56 -20.59 -30.24
C TYR A 1071 -36.73 -20.11 -31.10
N GLN A 1072 -36.40 -19.65 -32.32
CA GLN A 1072 -37.38 -19.34 -33.36
C GLN A 1072 -37.21 -20.29 -34.56
N ASP A 1073 -37.83 -21.46 -34.44
CA ASP A 1073 -37.91 -22.47 -35.50
C ASP A 1073 -38.83 -21.99 -36.64
N ASN A 1074 -38.30 -21.13 -37.51
CA ASN A 1074 -38.51 -21.06 -38.98
C ASN A 1074 -38.01 -19.71 -39.53
N TRP A 1075 -37.02 -19.72 -40.42
CA TRP A 1075 -36.60 -18.51 -41.16
C TRP A 1075 -36.64 -18.66 -42.70
N ASP A 1076 -37.21 -19.76 -43.21
CA ASP A 1076 -37.26 -20.16 -44.62
C ASP A 1076 -38.05 -19.22 -45.56
N ASN A 1077 -38.48 -18.03 -45.12
CA ASN A 1077 -39.21 -17.07 -45.96
C ASN A 1077 -39.04 -15.59 -45.56
N SER A 1078 -37.81 -15.10 -45.36
CA SER A 1078 -37.55 -13.64 -45.47
C SER A 1078 -36.20 -13.30 -46.10
N ASN A 1079 -36.21 -12.50 -47.17
CA ASN A 1079 -35.03 -12.12 -47.95
C ASN A 1079 -34.16 -11.07 -47.25
N PHE A 1080 -33.41 -11.47 -46.22
CA PHE A 1080 -32.35 -10.66 -45.62
C PHE A 1080 -30.99 -11.39 -45.68
N VAL A 1081 -30.05 -10.81 -46.42
CA VAL A 1081 -28.67 -11.30 -46.46
C VAL A 1081 -27.93 -10.76 -45.24
N VAL A 1082 -27.72 -11.62 -44.24
CA VAL A 1082 -26.91 -11.31 -43.05
C VAL A 1082 -25.45 -11.68 -43.34
N SER A 1083 -24.53 -10.77 -42.98
CA SER A 1083 -23.09 -10.98 -43.17
C SER A 1083 -22.49 -11.81 -42.04
N SER A 1084 -22.51 -13.14 -42.17
CA SER A 1084 -21.59 -14.02 -41.44
C SER A 1084 -20.50 -14.54 -42.39
N TRP A 1085 -19.25 -14.13 -42.14
CA TRP A 1085 -18.12 -14.97 -42.57
C TRP A 1085 -18.12 -16.22 -41.69
N ARG A 1086 -17.90 -17.39 -42.29
CA ARG A 1086 -17.65 -18.60 -41.50
C ARG A 1086 -16.33 -18.42 -40.75
N VAL A 1087 -16.39 -18.44 -39.43
CA VAL A 1087 -15.22 -18.65 -38.59
C VAL A 1087 -14.75 -20.09 -38.82
N ASP A 1088 -13.45 -20.30 -38.99
CA ASP A 1088 -12.90 -21.65 -38.93
C ASP A 1088 -12.85 -22.08 -37.46
N MET A 1089 -13.80 -22.93 -37.08
CA MET A 1089 -13.94 -23.41 -35.69
C MET A 1089 -12.90 -24.45 -35.30
N SER A 1090 -11.98 -24.86 -36.19
CA SER A 1090 -10.98 -25.90 -35.89
C SER A 1090 -10.02 -25.53 -34.75
N GLU A 1091 -9.81 -24.24 -34.48
CA GLU A 1091 -9.02 -23.75 -33.34
C GLU A 1091 -9.86 -23.21 -32.16
N MET A 1092 -11.20 -23.33 -32.19
CA MET A 1092 -12.04 -23.00 -31.03
C MET A 1092 -12.12 -24.14 -30.02
N ILE A 1093 -11.99 -23.79 -28.74
CA ILE A 1093 -12.25 -24.68 -27.60
C ILE A 1093 -13.70 -24.47 -27.16
N LEU A 1094 -14.52 -25.50 -27.31
CA LEU A 1094 -15.90 -25.54 -26.80
C LEU A 1094 -15.93 -26.02 -25.34
N ALA A 1095 -17.06 -25.83 -24.65
CA ALA A 1095 -17.20 -25.93 -23.20
C ALA A 1095 -16.91 -27.33 -22.59
N ASP A 1096 -16.73 -28.33 -23.43
CA ASP A 1096 -16.54 -29.75 -23.16
C ASP A 1096 -15.09 -30.25 -23.37
N LYS A 1097 -14.16 -29.38 -23.77
CA LYS A 1097 -12.72 -29.71 -23.89
C LYS A 1097 -11.89 -29.17 -22.70
N PRO A 1098 -11.01 -29.98 -22.09
CA PRO A 1098 -10.10 -29.50 -21.05
C PRO A 1098 -9.06 -28.54 -21.63
N ILE A 1099 -8.76 -27.47 -20.90
CA ILE A 1099 -7.75 -26.48 -21.25
C ILE A 1099 -6.47 -26.78 -20.45
N PRO A 1100 -5.34 -27.13 -21.10
CA PRO A 1100 -4.07 -27.30 -20.39
C PRO A 1100 -3.59 -25.95 -19.83
N ALA A 1101 -3.27 -25.94 -18.54
CA ALA A 1101 -2.81 -24.75 -17.83
C ALA A 1101 -1.77 -25.14 -16.78
N VAL A 1102 -0.68 -24.36 -16.68
CA VAL A 1102 0.39 -24.59 -15.71
C VAL A 1102 0.07 -23.84 -14.43
N LEU A 1103 0.19 -24.50 -13.27
CA LEU A 1103 0.01 -23.85 -11.97
C LEU A 1103 1.07 -22.74 -11.78
N ALA A 1104 0.63 -21.54 -11.41
CA ALA A 1104 1.54 -20.40 -11.17
C ALA A 1104 2.34 -20.54 -9.85
N ARG A 1105 2.09 -21.61 -9.07
CA ARG A 1105 2.85 -22.02 -7.89
C ARG A 1105 2.60 -23.51 -7.61
N THR A 1106 3.61 -24.22 -7.13
CA THR A 1106 3.47 -25.59 -6.64
C THR A 1106 2.60 -25.61 -5.38
N ILE A 1107 1.78 -26.66 -5.22
CA ILE A 1107 1.02 -26.93 -3.99
C ILE A 1107 1.68 -28.14 -3.33
N MET A 1108 2.01 -28.02 -2.04
CA MET A 1108 2.52 -29.14 -1.23
C MET A 1108 1.38 -29.76 -0.42
N GLU A 1109 1.38 -31.09 -0.28
CA GLU A 1109 0.43 -31.75 0.62
C GLU A 1109 0.61 -31.30 2.08
N GLY A 1110 -0.50 -31.27 2.81
CA GLY A 1110 -0.58 -30.74 4.17
C GLY A 1110 -1.17 -29.33 4.27
N SER A 1111 -1.15 -28.50 3.21
CA SER A 1111 -1.76 -27.15 3.23
C SER A 1111 -3.25 -27.13 2.84
N ALA A 1112 -4.01 -28.15 3.21
CA ALA A 1112 -5.42 -28.33 2.84
C ALA A 1112 -6.40 -27.50 3.71
N SER A 1113 -6.07 -26.23 4.00
CA SER A 1113 -7.04 -25.29 4.59
C SER A 1113 -7.99 -24.78 3.50
N SER A 1114 -9.29 -24.81 3.77
CA SER A 1114 -10.31 -24.48 2.77
C SER A 1114 -10.27 -22.99 2.37
N GLY A 1115 -10.18 -22.74 1.06
CA GLY A 1115 -10.26 -21.40 0.49
C GLY A 1115 -8.96 -20.80 -0.07
N VAL A 1116 -7.87 -21.56 -0.20
CA VAL A 1116 -6.67 -21.10 -0.93
C VAL A 1116 -7.01 -20.94 -2.42
N PRO A 1117 -6.88 -19.73 -3.02
CA PRO A 1117 -7.13 -19.56 -4.44
C PRO A 1117 -6.00 -20.19 -5.27
N ILE A 1118 -6.38 -21.02 -6.24
CA ILE A 1118 -5.45 -21.62 -7.20
C ILE A 1118 -5.40 -20.71 -8.44
N THR A 1119 -4.19 -20.36 -8.87
CA THR A 1119 -3.94 -19.58 -10.09
C THR A 1119 -3.18 -20.47 -11.08
N ALA A 1120 -3.70 -20.60 -12.29
CA ALA A 1120 -3.06 -21.31 -13.39
C ALA A 1120 -2.99 -20.41 -14.62
N ILE A 1121 -1.96 -20.61 -15.46
CA ILE A 1121 -1.70 -19.84 -16.67
C ILE A 1121 -1.93 -20.77 -17.87
N VAL A 1122 -2.80 -20.34 -18.80
CA VAL A 1122 -3.07 -21.05 -20.05
C VAL A 1122 -2.04 -20.62 -21.09
N GLU A 1123 -1.44 -21.57 -21.81
CA GLU A 1123 -0.36 -21.30 -22.78
C GLU A 1123 -0.85 -20.66 -24.11
N ARG A 1124 -2.15 -20.42 -24.26
CA ARG A 1124 -2.80 -19.91 -25.48
C ARG A 1124 -3.92 -18.93 -25.17
N ASN A 1125 -4.19 -18.03 -26.12
CA ASN A 1125 -5.35 -17.13 -26.04
C ASN A 1125 -6.66 -17.92 -26.18
N VAL A 1126 -7.59 -17.72 -25.25
CA VAL A 1126 -8.92 -18.34 -25.27
C VAL A 1126 -9.96 -17.28 -25.63
N TYR A 1127 -10.87 -17.61 -26.54
CA TYR A 1127 -11.92 -16.72 -27.05
C TYR A 1127 -13.31 -17.38 -26.91
N ALA A 1128 -14.32 -16.57 -26.56
CA ALA A 1128 -15.74 -16.94 -26.56
C ALA A 1128 -16.51 -16.02 -27.52
N GLU A 1129 -17.62 -16.50 -28.08
CA GLU A 1129 -18.31 -15.89 -29.23
C GLU A 1129 -18.70 -14.41 -29.04
N ASP A 1130 -19.23 -14.04 -27.88
CA ASP A 1130 -19.64 -12.65 -27.56
C ASP A 1130 -18.47 -11.69 -27.24
N GLY A 1131 -17.26 -12.23 -27.08
CA GLY A 1131 -16.04 -11.46 -26.83
C GLY A 1131 -15.80 -11.05 -25.37
N ARG A 1132 -14.56 -11.25 -24.91
CA ARG A 1132 -13.99 -10.77 -23.63
C ARG A 1132 -14.59 -11.27 -22.31
N ASN A 1133 -15.54 -12.21 -22.31
CA ASN A 1133 -15.94 -12.94 -21.10
C ASN A 1133 -15.56 -14.42 -21.20
N ILE A 1134 -14.82 -14.93 -20.21
CA ILE A 1134 -14.62 -16.37 -20.00
C ILE A 1134 -15.50 -16.77 -18.82
N VAL A 1135 -16.43 -17.70 -19.03
CA VAL A 1135 -17.31 -18.21 -17.97
C VAL A 1135 -16.75 -19.57 -17.52
N ILE A 1136 -16.15 -19.59 -16.32
CA ILE A 1136 -15.79 -20.83 -15.64
C ILE A 1136 -16.95 -21.19 -14.69
N PRO A 1137 -17.64 -22.35 -14.87
CA PRO A 1137 -18.74 -22.74 -14.01
C PRO A 1137 -18.34 -22.88 -12.53
N ALA A 1138 -19.22 -22.43 -11.63
CA ALA A 1138 -19.07 -22.69 -10.20
C ALA A 1138 -19.21 -24.20 -9.93
N GLY A 1139 -18.08 -24.88 -9.73
CA GLY A 1139 -18.00 -26.34 -9.63
C GLY A 1139 -16.90 -26.97 -10.51
N SER A 1140 -16.25 -26.22 -11.40
CA SER A 1140 -15.07 -26.68 -12.15
C SER A 1140 -13.98 -27.17 -11.19
N ARG A 1141 -13.55 -28.42 -11.37
CA ARG A 1141 -12.47 -29.05 -10.59
C ARG A 1141 -11.12 -28.89 -11.30
N VAL A 1142 -10.08 -28.61 -10.53
CA VAL A 1142 -8.70 -28.86 -10.98
C VAL A 1142 -8.46 -30.36 -10.93
N MET A 1143 -7.95 -30.94 -12.02
CA MET A 1143 -7.51 -32.33 -12.08
C MET A 1143 -6.07 -32.35 -12.57
N GLY A 1144 -5.20 -33.09 -11.87
CA GLY A 1144 -3.78 -33.21 -12.16
C GLY A 1144 -3.07 -33.94 -11.02
N GLU A 1145 -2.12 -34.80 -11.37
CA GLU A 1145 -1.36 -35.60 -10.41
C GLU A 1145 -0.06 -34.90 -9.97
N SER A 1146 0.38 -35.22 -8.76
CA SER A 1146 1.65 -34.71 -8.21
C SER A 1146 2.83 -35.55 -8.72
N GLY A 1147 3.33 -35.21 -9.91
CA GLY A 1147 4.56 -35.80 -10.46
C GLY A 1147 5.81 -35.40 -9.67
N GLY A 1148 6.11 -36.13 -8.60
CA GLY A 1148 7.25 -35.89 -7.70
C GLY A 1148 7.74 -37.19 -7.05
N GLY A 1149 8.38 -38.04 -7.86
CA GLY A 1149 8.53 -39.46 -7.55
C GLY A 1149 9.42 -39.86 -6.37
N ALA A 1150 9.02 -40.97 -5.75
CA ALA A 1150 9.79 -41.91 -4.91
C ALA A 1150 10.56 -41.38 -3.68
N SER A 1151 10.24 -41.97 -2.53
CA SER A 1151 11.08 -41.94 -1.32
C SER A 1151 12.43 -42.66 -1.54
N GLY A 1152 13.48 -42.15 -0.89
CA GLY A 1152 14.85 -42.67 -1.09
C GLY A 1152 15.95 -42.02 -0.22
N GLY A 1153 15.63 -41.63 1.01
CA GLY A 1153 16.57 -41.00 1.96
C GLY A 1153 15.96 -40.72 3.31
#